data_AF-A0A8J2WGA1-F1
#
_entry.id   AF-A0A8J2WGA1-F1
#
_cell.length_a   1.000
_cell.length_b   1.000
_cell.length_c   1.000
_cell.angle_alpha   90.00
_cell.angle_beta   90.00
_cell.angle_gamma   90.00
#
_symmetry.space_group_name_H-M   'P 1'
#
loop_
_entity.id
_entity.type
_entity.pdbx_description
1 polymer ?
#
loop_
_entity_poly.entity_id
_entity_poly.type
_entity_poly.pdbx_seq_one_letter_code
_entity_poly.pdbx_strand_id
1 'polypeptide(L)'
;MDINNKCMKFDLPLDSRYNSAAVIHVEDIGNVQLPVSLKDAEKLLQKANPTLSGCGLHRIQDDSRNSSWQIERTCISFLDSSKFLERNMSRWIRLVLSQHKIDVQYAEVNCSLTRMNLYRSGSHYIRHRHVREEIGHFGTIILQIPVEDGFEGGELEIHSQINRKKPLETSMLDLSSDSDRSFYVNFLNVNCVREMRPLTRGWRIELAYNILWKPEIATLVLPNISSFLVTLTKMAVELRSWQEHISEGTTPKIMIIGLDHDYDPDCHSFSTLLDQDRQMALLLNSIPFVNVHLARLTRKITGPPCSLKLEFDDDVMECDPIPSQTSICSATGRKEAFITTHSTSHWIGVDNCVAQFQNLDIDTHAQFVEPLFEKNTEPDKVENQESEDGITSHYFYQSVLVLWHKQGSFYMDIHHRPEYLLDQVERGAVPNSLAIVRAMISHSNCTELIICRLLNICLSLNVKMEALQLLNLMADKFIGIPSDDAAALISDVECKLIGWTDCEEVIDKLLKCKPYQQLGHFATLAKQLLCRNCISGFLSVSNQTWNFLIEKFRTTGTFDNYNTLIACIRISFCTEEYSVTLKSEQFLSCFVQLPLVKQCRLIIDLKDMYQKNSTGRHFYLSLCRYVAVTFTTSYLLPSCDRLLILDCVVDLLRCFLLLDSNHGNIAEIFVENVCRQNSDENNHLLEKLLASMHNLNLTSQMVIQLLDSRIIELSPLSEPEFTWSMKRAKFPDADKYPHIVEFLKSMKKDIVIKLDSFNNIQQAKDFIVFYFGVMEECVERGYSAMAEPKKKGKQISCTIVKTRHLHMALVKQFYAKMEELKRLKQLRAFYAISNPSYVESSFAESTLQTSSGTSSEKTKADMTKKSISPLCIESTAPKKKKKK
;
A
#
# COMPACT_ATOMS: atom_id res chain seq x y z
N MET A 1 44.08 -33.76 1.86
CA MET A 1 43.56 -35.04 2.41
C MET A 1 42.15 -35.19 1.87
N ASP A 2 42.03 -36.04 0.86
CA ASP A 2 40.89 -36.19 -0.03
C ASP A 2 39.61 -36.56 0.71
N ILE A 3 38.64 -35.65 0.72
CA ILE A 3 37.26 -35.92 1.13
C ILE A 3 36.55 -36.43 -0.12
N ASN A 4 36.90 -37.63 -0.58
CA ASN A 4 36.06 -38.33 -1.54
C ASN A 4 34.68 -38.48 -0.89
N ASN A 5 33.64 -37.89 -1.49
CA ASN A 5 32.24 -38.19 -1.19
C ASN A 5 32.03 -39.71 -1.36
N LYS A 6 32.29 -40.49 -0.31
CA LYS A 6 32.16 -41.94 -0.36
C LYS A 6 30.72 -42.30 -0.09
N CYS A 7 29.98 -42.56 -1.16
CA CYS A 7 28.70 -43.24 -1.06
C CYS A 7 28.88 -44.58 -0.32
N MET A 8 27.99 -44.88 0.62
CA MET A 8 27.96 -46.20 1.29
C MET A 8 26.94 -47.11 0.62
N LYS A 9 27.35 -48.36 0.35
CA LYS A 9 26.50 -49.43 -0.20
C LYS A 9 26.18 -50.47 0.88
N PHE A 10 24.92 -50.88 0.96
CA PHE A 10 24.45 -51.92 1.89
C PHE A 10 23.52 -52.92 1.17
N ASP A 11 23.78 -54.21 1.28
CA ASP A 11 23.06 -55.24 0.51
C ASP A 11 21.91 -55.90 1.29
N LEU A 12 20.88 -56.37 0.58
CA LEU A 12 19.84 -57.27 1.10
C LEU A 12 20.34 -58.74 1.20
N PRO A 13 19.85 -59.55 2.16
CA PRO A 13 18.93 -59.20 3.24
C PRO A 13 19.64 -58.53 4.42
N LEU A 14 18.94 -57.62 5.07
CA LEU A 14 19.47 -56.69 6.08
C LEU A 14 19.66 -57.31 7.49
N ASP A 15 19.11 -58.50 7.75
CA ASP A 15 19.39 -59.33 8.94
C ASP A 15 19.18 -60.81 8.55
N SER A 16 20.17 -61.68 8.81
CA SER A 16 20.09 -63.11 8.49
C SER A 16 19.10 -63.90 9.37
N ARG A 17 18.55 -63.26 10.42
CA ARG A 17 17.66 -63.89 11.40
C ARG A 17 16.16 -63.70 11.11
N TYR A 18 15.78 -62.80 10.19
CA TYR A 18 14.40 -62.52 9.87
C TYR A 18 14.19 -62.55 8.35
N ASN A 19 13.44 -63.54 7.87
CA ASN A 19 12.95 -63.64 6.48
C ASN A 19 11.82 -62.62 6.17
N SER A 20 11.65 -61.58 6.99
CA SER A 20 10.61 -60.57 6.80
C SER A 20 11.07 -59.53 5.79
N ALA A 21 10.42 -59.47 4.64
CA ALA A 21 10.63 -58.43 3.64
C ALA A 21 10.47 -57.03 4.27
N ALA A 22 11.37 -56.10 3.93
CA ALA A 22 11.19 -54.69 4.30
C ALA A 22 9.97 -54.12 3.54
N VAL A 23 9.09 -53.41 4.25
CA VAL A 23 7.86 -52.84 3.68
C VAL A 23 7.75 -51.35 3.99
N ILE A 24 7.46 -50.55 2.97
CA ILE A 24 7.12 -49.13 3.08
C ILE A 24 5.62 -48.99 2.79
N HIS A 25 4.84 -48.42 3.70
CA HIS A 25 3.43 -48.15 3.47
C HIS A 25 3.27 -46.76 2.86
N VAL A 26 2.52 -46.66 1.75
CA VAL A 26 2.18 -45.39 1.10
C VAL A 26 0.67 -45.26 1.02
N GLU A 27 0.14 -44.11 1.44
CA GLU A 27 -1.29 -43.80 1.42
C GLU A 27 -1.88 -44.04 0.01
N ASP A 28 -3.08 -44.61 -0.06
CA ASP A 28 -3.80 -45.04 -1.27
C ASP A 28 -3.16 -46.17 -2.11
N ILE A 29 -1.87 -46.46 -1.93
CA ILE A 29 -1.16 -47.54 -2.63
C ILE A 29 -1.09 -48.81 -1.78
N GLY A 30 -0.90 -48.64 -0.47
CA GLY A 30 -0.72 -49.73 0.49
C GLY A 30 0.75 -50.09 0.70
N ASN A 31 0.99 -51.38 0.97
CA ASN A 31 2.29 -51.90 1.37
C ASN A 31 3.19 -52.19 0.16
N VAL A 32 4.28 -51.43 0.02
CA VAL A 32 5.33 -51.60 -0.99
C VAL A 32 6.48 -52.41 -0.40
N GLN A 33 6.75 -53.59 -0.94
CA GLN A 33 7.87 -54.43 -0.50
C GLN A 33 9.19 -53.97 -1.15
N LEU A 34 10.33 -54.25 -0.48
CA LEU A 34 11.67 -54.01 -1.02
C LEU A 34 12.34 -55.34 -1.41
N PRO A 35 12.97 -55.46 -2.60
CA PRO A 35 13.04 -54.46 -3.68
C PRO A 35 11.66 -54.06 -4.23
N VAL A 36 11.50 -52.79 -4.62
CA VAL A 36 10.22 -52.26 -5.13
C VAL A 36 9.89 -52.94 -6.46
N SER A 37 8.72 -53.56 -6.57
CA SER A 37 8.29 -54.16 -7.84
C SER A 37 8.04 -53.09 -8.90
N LEU A 38 8.22 -53.42 -10.18
CA LEU A 38 7.93 -52.47 -11.28
C LEU A 38 6.47 -52.01 -11.26
N LYS A 39 5.56 -52.91 -10.89
CA LYS A 39 4.13 -52.61 -10.75
C LYS A 39 3.85 -51.61 -9.63
N ASP A 40 4.57 -51.68 -8.51
CA ASP A 40 4.41 -50.72 -7.42
C ASP A 40 5.12 -49.40 -7.73
N ALA A 41 6.25 -49.41 -8.45
CA ALA A 41 6.90 -48.18 -8.93
C ALA A 41 5.97 -47.36 -9.84
N GLU A 42 5.22 -48.01 -10.74
CA GLU A 42 4.21 -47.34 -11.57
C GLU A 42 3.05 -46.76 -10.76
N LYS A 43 2.57 -47.47 -9.74
CA LYS A 43 1.53 -46.95 -8.83
C LYS A 43 2.04 -45.74 -8.04
N LEU A 44 3.28 -45.79 -7.55
CA LEU A 44 3.93 -44.67 -6.87
C LEU A 44 3.98 -43.44 -7.79
N LEU A 45 4.33 -43.63 -9.06
CA LEU A 45 4.34 -42.54 -10.04
C LEU A 45 2.94 -41.91 -10.23
N GLN A 46 1.86 -42.69 -10.22
CA GLN A 46 0.49 -42.17 -10.37
C GLN A 46 0.06 -41.26 -9.21
N LYS A 47 0.59 -41.51 -8.00
CA LYS A 47 0.33 -40.69 -6.81
C LYS A 47 1.26 -39.47 -6.71
N ALA A 48 2.43 -39.53 -7.36
CA ALA A 48 3.48 -38.55 -7.20
C ALA A 48 3.25 -37.26 -7.99
N ASN A 49 3.63 -36.13 -7.40
CA ASN A 49 3.56 -34.83 -8.05
C ASN A 49 4.87 -34.52 -8.77
N PRO A 50 4.86 -33.86 -9.95
CA PRO A 50 6.09 -33.41 -10.59
C PRO A 50 6.84 -32.45 -9.66
N THR A 51 8.16 -32.63 -9.54
CA THR A 51 9.00 -31.74 -8.72
C THR A 51 9.11 -30.37 -9.37
N LEU A 52 8.97 -29.29 -8.60
CA LEU A 52 9.28 -27.94 -9.05
C LEU A 52 10.81 -27.83 -9.26
N SER A 53 11.24 -27.45 -10.47
CA SER A 53 12.63 -27.08 -10.72
C SER A 53 13.02 -25.93 -9.77
N GLY A 54 14.06 -26.15 -8.96
CA GLY A 54 14.43 -25.25 -7.86
C GLY A 54 14.80 -23.83 -8.33
N CYS A 55 14.45 -22.83 -7.52
CA CYS A 55 14.81 -21.44 -7.76
C CYS A 55 16.33 -21.23 -7.73
N GLY A 56 16.85 -20.54 -8.76
CA GLY A 56 18.14 -19.83 -8.72
C GLY A 56 19.27 -20.48 -9.52
N LEU A 57 19.38 -20.11 -10.81
CA LEU A 57 20.62 -19.66 -11.47
C LEU A 57 20.52 -19.56 -13.01
N HIS A 58 19.42 -19.99 -13.64
CA HIS A 58 19.07 -19.54 -15.00
C HIS A 58 17.55 -19.39 -15.15
N ARG A 59 17.09 -18.15 -15.38
CA ARG A 59 15.75 -17.86 -15.91
C ARG A 59 15.71 -18.26 -17.39
N ILE A 60 15.49 -19.53 -17.67
CA ILE A 60 14.86 -19.96 -18.93
C ILE A 60 13.77 -20.94 -18.52
N GLN A 61 12.52 -20.49 -18.57
CA GLN A 61 11.34 -21.36 -18.57
C GLN A 61 11.40 -22.19 -19.85
N ASP A 62 12.03 -23.36 -19.77
CA ASP A 62 11.81 -24.43 -20.73
C ASP A 62 10.86 -25.42 -20.06
N ASP A 63 9.55 -25.18 -20.23
CA ASP A 63 8.42 -25.96 -19.68
C ASP A 63 8.38 -27.43 -20.16
N SER A 64 9.42 -27.86 -20.91
CA SER A 64 9.55 -29.19 -21.50
C SER A 64 10.44 -30.17 -20.71
N ARG A 65 11.00 -29.78 -19.54
CA ARG A 65 12.10 -30.54 -18.89
C ARG A 65 11.90 -30.97 -17.43
N ASN A 66 10.68 -30.99 -16.87
CA ASN A 66 10.49 -31.62 -15.55
C ASN A 66 10.48 -33.15 -15.68
N SER A 67 11.51 -33.82 -15.15
CA SER A 67 11.66 -35.28 -15.29
C SER A 67 11.87 -36.05 -13.98
N SER A 68 11.45 -35.45 -12.85
CA SER A 68 11.36 -36.13 -11.55
C SER A 68 10.02 -35.88 -10.87
N TRP A 69 9.61 -36.84 -10.02
CA TRP A 69 8.35 -36.81 -9.27
C TRP A 69 8.61 -37.05 -7.78
N GLN A 70 7.78 -36.46 -6.92
CA GLN A 70 7.90 -36.57 -5.47
C GLN A 70 6.59 -36.97 -4.79
N ILE A 71 6.72 -37.72 -3.70
CA ILE A 71 5.67 -38.02 -2.73
C ILE A 71 6.11 -37.43 -1.38
N GLU A 72 5.25 -36.63 -0.75
CA GLU A 72 5.52 -35.99 0.53
C GLU A 72 5.56 -36.99 1.70
N ARG A 73 6.33 -36.69 2.75
CA ARG A 73 6.44 -37.50 3.97
C ARG A 73 5.09 -37.94 4.53
N THR A 74 4.10 -37.04 4.54
CA THR A 74 2.77 -37.27 5.14
C THR A 74 2.06 -38.51 4.58
N CYS A 75 2.35 -38.85 3.33
CA CYS A 75 1.80 -40.01 2.64
C CYS A 75 2.58 -41.32 2.91
N ILE A 76 3.70 -41.28 3.65
CA ILE A 76 4.63 -42.40 3.82
C ILE A 76 4.70 -42.80 5.29
N SER A 77 4.52 -44.08 5.58
CA SER A 77 4.68 -44.63 6.92
C SER A 77 5.43 -45.98 6.91
N PHE A 78 6.16 -46.25 7.98
CA PHE A 78 6.84 -47.53 8.18
C PHE A 78 6.02 -48.35 9.18
N LEU A 79 5.59 -49.54 8.76
CA LEU A 79 4.84 -50.45 9.61
C LEU A 79 5.72 -51.05 10.72
N ASP A 80 5.11 -51.55 11.80
CA ASP A 80 5.81 -52.24 12.90
C ASP A 80 6.71 -53.40 12.44
N SER A 81 6.33 -54.07 11.35
CA SER A 81 7.10 -55.12 10.69
C SER A 81 8.42 -54.64 10.07
N SER A 82 8.57 -53.33 9.86
CA SER A 82 9.72 -52.67 9.23
C SER A 82 10.63 -51.95 10.23
N LYS A 83 10.45 -52.15 11.55
CA LYS A 83 11.32 -51.60 12.61
C LYS A 83 12.80 -51.94 12.42
N PHE A 84 13.12 -53.05 11.75
CA PHE A 84 14.49 -53.41 11.45
C PHE A 84 15.10 -52.47 10.38
N LEU A 85 14.32 -52.03 9.38
CA LEU A 85 14.76 -51.09 8.35
C LEU A 85 15.05 -49.73 8.99
N GLU A 86 14.16 -49.22 9.85
CA GLU A 86 14.39 -47.99 10.61
C GLU A 86 15.67 -48.05 11.47
N ARG A 87 15.89 -49.15 12.19
CA ARG A 87 17.12 -49.34 12.99
C ARG A 87 18.38 -49.33 12.12
N ASN A 88 18.34 -49.98 10.97
CA ASN A 88 19.47 -50.01 10.03
C ASN A 88 19.70 -48.63 9.41
N MET A 89 18.65 -47.91 9.02
CA MET A 89 18.75 -46.53 8.53
C MET A 89 19.43 -45.63 9.56
N SER A 90 18.98 -45.65 10.82
CA SER A 90 19.65 -44.90 11.89
C SER A 90 21.13 -45.27 12.00
N ARG A 91 21.48 -46.56 11.90
CA ARG A 91 22.90 -47.01 11.93
C ARG A 91 23.69 -46.49 10.72
N TRP A 92 23.13 -46.56 9.51
CA TRP A 92 23.79 -46.09 8.29
C TRP A 92 24.02 -44.58 8.32
N ILE A 93 23.03 -43.82 8.79
CA ILE A 93 23.14 -42.37 9.00
C ILE A 93 24.34 -42.06 9.91
N ARG A 94 24.47 -42.75 11.06
CA ARG A 94 25.63 -42.58 11.96
C ARG A 94 26.96 -42.86 11.26
N LEU A 95 27.02 -43.94 10.48
CA LEU A 95 28.23 -44.33 9.76
C LEU A 95 28.61 -43.28 8.72
N VAL A 96 27.67 -42.83 7.90
CA VAL A 96 27.91 -41.78 6.89
C VAL A 96 28.37 -40.49 7.56
N LEU A 97 27.65 -40.00 8.57
CA LEU A 97 28.03 -38.81 9.32
C LEU A 97 29.46 -38.91 9.89
N SER A 98 29.81 -40.05 10.49
CA SER A 98 31.15 -40.27 11.04
C SER A 98 32.25 -40.25 9.98
N GLN A 99 31.99 -40.77 8.76
CA GLN A 99 32.94 -40.70 7.66
C GLN A 99 33.16 -39.27 7.15
N HIS A 100 32.10 -38.47 7.17
CA HIS A 100 32.17 -37.03 6.88
C HIS A 100 32.72 -36.21 8.05
N LYS A 101 33.26 -36.84 9.12
CA LYS A 101 33.80 -36.20 10.33
C LYS A 101 32.79 -35.36 11.10
N ILE A 102 31.50 -35.59 10.88
CA ILE A 102 30.42 -34.94 11.61
C ILE A 102 30.19 -35.72 12.89
N ASP A 103 30.20 -35.00 14.01
CA ASP A 103 30.02 -35.61 15.31
C ASP A 103 28.57 -36.06 15.54
N VAL A 104 28.38 -37.36 15.40
CA VAL A 104 27.09 -38.06 15.49
C VAL A 104 26.41 -37.88 16.86
N GLN A 105 27.17 -37.58 17.91
CA GLN A 105 26.60 -37.40 19.25
C GLN A 105 25.71 -36.13 19.33
N TYR A 106 25.95 -35.19 18.43
CA TYR A 106 25.31 -33.88 18.39
C TYR A 106 24.25 -33.74 17.29
N ALA A 107 24.23 -34.64 16.32
CA ALA A 107 23.20 -34.70 15.28
C ALA A 107 21.96 -35.46 15.77
N GLU A 108 20.78 -35.03 15.32
CA GLU A 108 19.55 -35.77 15.49
C GLU A 108 19.48 -36.91 14.46
N VAL A 109 19.90 -38.09 14.92
CA VAL A 109 20.04 -39.29 14.07
C VAL A 109 18.69 -39.94 13.73
N ASN A 110 17.61 -39.55 14.41
CA ASN A 110 16.26 -40.06 14.14
C ASN A 110 15.55 -39.28 13.00
N CYS A 111 16.35 -38.72 12.09
CA CYS A 111 16.02 -37.81 11.00
C CYS A 111 14.59 -37.94 10.43
N SER A 112 13.96 -36.81 10.13
CA SER A 112 12.69 -36.77 9.42
C SER A 112 12.91 -37.04 7.91
N LEU A 113 12.55 -38.25 7.43
CA LEU A 113 12.18 -38.47 6.01
C LEU A 113 11.30 -37.31 5.55
N THR A 114 11.69 -36.55 4.54
CA THR A 114 10.90 -35.40 4.06
C THR A 114 10.10 -35.74 2.80
N ARG A 115 10.69 -36.55 1.92
CA ARG A 115 10.07 -36.95 0.65
C ARG A 115 10.67 -38.23 0.07
N MET A 116 9.89 -38.86 -0.80
CA MET A 116 10.32 -39.91 -1.72
C MET A 116 10.36 -39.33 -3.13
N ASN A 117 11.49 -39.44 -3.81
CA ASN A 117 11.66 -39.02 -5.21
C ASN A 117 11.70 -40.24 -6.13
N LEU A 118 11.07 -40.12 -7.28
CA LEU A 118 10.94 -41.17 -8.29
C LEU A 118 11.54 -40.69 -9.61
N TYR A 119 12.32 -41.57 -10.24
CA TYR A 119 12.92 -41.38 -11.56
C TYR A 119 12.69 -42.63 -12.40
N ARG A 120 12.33 -42.44 -13.67
CA ARG A 120 12.15 -43.52 -14.66
C ARG A 120 13.09 -43.32 -15.84
N SER A 121 13.12 -44.28 -16.76
CA SER A 121 13.96 -44.15 -17.97
C SER A 121 13.64 -42.84 -18.72
N GLY A 122 14.69 -42.09 -19.09
CA GLY A 122 14.64 -40.75 -19.67
C GLY A 122 14.67 -39.60 -18.65
N SER A 123 14.49 -39.89 -17.35
CA SER A 123 14.58 -38.89 -16.28
C SER A 123 16.01 -38.38 -16.07
N HIS A 124 16.16 -37.08 -15.89
CA HIS A 124 17.37 -36.39 -15.44
C HIS A 124 16.96 -35.26 -14.47
N TYR A 125 17.91 -34.58 -13.85
CA TYR A 125 17.57 -33.29 -13.26
C TYR A 125 18.70 -32.30 -13.47
N ILE A 126 18.31 -31.08 -13.83
CA ILE A 126 19.21 -29.97 -14.10
C ILE A 126 19.31 -29.20 -12.78
N ARG A 127 20.32 -29.52 -11.99
CA ARG A 127 20.79 -28.72 -10.84
C ARG A 127 19.78 -28.52 -9.70
N HIS A 128 19.86 -29.35 -8.66
CA HIS A 128 19.12 -29.15 -7.40
C HIS A 128 20.04 -28.63 -6.29
N ARG A 129 19.65 -27.53 -5.64
CA ARG A 129 20.09 -27.16 -4.29
C ARG A 129 18.96 -27.54 -3.32
N HIS A 130 19.29 -28.24 -2.23
CA HIS A 130 18.30 -28.55 -1.21
C HIS A 130 17.95 -27.26 -0.47
N VAL A 131 16.70 -26.82 -0.58
CA VAL A 131 16.20 -25.63 0.14
C VAL A 131 15.96 -26.02 1.59
N ARG A 132 16.27 -25.11 2.52
CA ARG A 132 16.03 -25.31 3.94
C ARG A 132 14.53 -25.50 4.20
N GLU A 133 14.20 -26.57 4.91
CA GLU A 133 12.82 -26.88 5.31
C GLU A 133 12.60 -26.62 6.82
N GLU A 134 13.62 -26.76 7.67
CA GLU A 134 13.50 -26.70 9.15
C GLU A 134 14.71 -26.05 9.87
N ILE A 135 14.53 -25.54 11.09
CA ILE A 135 15.60 -24.94 11.94
C ILE A 135 16.59 -26.02 12.38
N GLY A 136 17.91 -25.76 12.27
CA GLY A 136 18.94 -26.74 12.61
C GLY A 136 19.30 -27.71 11.47
N HIS A 137 18.65 -27.62 10.32
CA HIS A 137 18.96 -28.40 9.12
C HIS A 137 20.31 -27.99 8.52
N PHE A 138 21.29 -28.90 8.56
CA PHE A 138 22.64 -28.65 8.07
C PHE A 138 23.05 -29.58 6.91
N GLY A 139 22.22 -30.59 6.60
CA GLY A 139 22.41 -31.43 5.43
C GLY A 139 21.29 -32.46 5.28
N THR A 140 21.26 -33.12 4.13
CA THR A 140 20.25 -34.12 3.77
C THR A 140 20.93 -35.44 3.44
N ILE A 141 20.40 -36.54 3.95
CA ILE A 141 20.77 -37.89 3.54
C ILE A 141 19.86 -38.37 2.46
N ILE A 142 20.46 -38.85 1.38
CA ILE A 142 19.75 -39.50 0.27
C ILE A 142 19.99 -41.00 0.41
N LEU A 143 18.89 -41.72 0.64
CA LEU A 143 18.85 -43.17 0.68
C LEU A 143 18.18 -43.68 -0.61
N GLN A 144 18.97 -44.19 -1.53
CA GLN A 144 18.45 -44.94 -2.68
C GLN A 144 18.01 -46.32 -2.21
N ILE A 145 16.77 -46.70 -2.55
CA ILE A 145 16.21 -48.02 -2.22
C ILE A 145 16.25 -48.94 -3.44
N PRO A 146 16.36 -50.28 -3.24
CA PRO A 146 16.43 -51.21 -4.34
C PRO A 146 15.10 -51.35 -5.07
N VAL A 147 15.16 -51.48 -6.40
CA VAL A 147 14.01 -51.64 -7.30
C VAL A 147 14.23 -52.87 -8.17
N GLU A 148 13.17 -53.64 -8.43
CA GLU A 148 13.18 -54.80 -9.33
C GLU A 148 13.85 -54.45 -10.67
N ASP A 149 14.72 -55.34 -11.15
CA ASP A 149 15.58 -55.20 -12.35
C ASP A 149 16.63 -54.08 -12.32
N GLY A 150 16.68 -53.29 -11.24
CA GLY A 150 17.65 -52.20 -11.05
C GLY A 150 17.51 -51.07 -12.09
N PHE A 151 18.54 -50.24 -12.21
CA PHE A 151 18.63 -49.18 -13.22
C PHE A 151 20.02 -49.05 -13.83
N GLU A 152 20.10 -48.37 -14.97
CA GLU A 152 21.35 -47.99 -15.66
C GLU A 152 21.37 -46.49 -15.97
N GLY A 153 22.58 -45.92 -16.03
CA GLY A 153 22.79 -44.48 -16.16
C GLY A 153 22.44 -43.72 -14.89
N GLY A 154 22.15 -42.42 -15.01
CA GLY A 154 21.79 -41.61 -13.84
C GLY A 154 22.97 -41.29 -12.92
N GLU A 155 24.19 -41.15 -13.45
CA GLU A 155 25.34 -40.78 -12.62
C GLU A 155 25.08 -39.45 -11.91
N LEU A 156 25.38 -39.43 -10.62
CA LEU A 156 25.15 -38.29 -9.72
C LEU A 156 26.42 -37.45 -9.66
N GLU A 157 26.36 -36.23 -10.19
CA GLU A 157 27.42 -35.24 -10.11
C GLU A 157 27.13 -34.30 -8.94
N ILE A 158 28.07 -34.22 -8.00
CA ILE A 158 27.97 -33.36 -6.82
C ILE A 158 29.07 -32.31 -6.92
N HIS A 159 28.67 -31.06 -7.02
CA HIS A 159 29.55 -29.90 -6.93
C HIS A 159 29.51 -29.38 -5.50
N SER A 160 30.68 -29.33 -4.88
CA SER A 160 30.82 -28.97 -3.47
C SER A 160 31.88 -27.89 -3.31
N GLN A 161 31.47 -26.69 -2.87
CA GLN A 161 32.36 -25.62 -2.46
C GLN A 161 32.27 -25.50 -0.93
N ILE A 162 32.82 -26.50 -0.24
CA ILE A 162 32.75 -26.57 1.23
C ILE A 162 33.58 -25.45 1.87
N ASN A 163 34.72 -25.11 1.28
CA ASN A 163 35.64 -24.13 1.83
C ASN A 163 36.07 -23.14 0.74
N ARG A 164 35.91 -21.84 0.99
CA ARG A 164 36.25 -20.78 0.02
C ARG A 164 37.74 -20.69 -0.30
N LYS A 165 38.60 -21.22 0.57
CA LYS A 165 40.06 -21.30 0.38
C LYS A 165 40.49 -22.49 -0.49
N LYS A 166 39.56 -23.35 -0.93
CA LYS A 166 39.82 -24.52 -1.80
C LYS A 166 39.10 -24.42 -3.16
N PRO A 167 39.64 -25.03 -4.22
CA PRO A 167 38.96 -25.09 -5.52
C PRO A 167 37.65 -25.90 -5.44
N LEU A 168 36.73 -25.63 -6.37
CA LEU A 168 35.48 -26.38 -6.50
C LEU A 168 35.77 -27.87 -6.69
N GLU A 169 35.30 -28.71 -5.77
CA GLU A 169 35.43 -30.16 -5.87
C GLU A 169 34.18 -30.73 -6.56
N THR A 170 34.39 -31.50 -7.64
CA THR A 170 33.31 -32.19 -8.35
C THR A 170 33.52 -33.70 -8.21
N SER A 171 32.53 -34.39 -7.64
CA SER A 171 32.55 -35.84 -7.49
C SER A 171 31.42 -36.48 -8.30
N MET A 172 31.77 -37.49 -9.10
CA MET A 172 30.82 -38.29 -9.86
C MET A 172 30.58 -39.63 -9.16
N LEU A 173 29.32 -39.95 -8.89
CA LEU A 173 28.90 -41.17 -8.21
C LEU A 173 28.00 -42.01 -9.12
N ASP A 174 28.45 -43.22 -9.44
CA ASP A 174 27.62 -44.24 -10.08
C ASP A 174 26.97 -45.13 -9.02
N LEU A 175 25.63 -45.13 -8.99
CA LEU A 175 24.81 -45.85 -8.01
C LEU A 175 24.00 -46.99 -8.66
N SER A 176 24.32 -47.36 -9.90
CA SER A 176 23.58 -48.38 -10.68
C SER A 176 23.94 -49.83 -10.30
N SER A 177 25.16 -50.05 -9.81
CA SER A 177 25.72 -51.39 -9.56
C SER A 177 25.00 -52.16 -8.43
N ASP A 178 24.33 -53.27 -8.74
CA ASP A 178 23.47 -54.02 -7.79
C ASP A 178 22.32 -53.18 -7.19
N SER A 179 21.86 -52.15 -7.92
CA SER A 179 20.69 -51.33 -7.54
C SER A 179 19.38 -52.13 -7.38
N ASP A 180 19.35 -53.39 -7.78
CA ASP A 180 18.24 -54.34 -7.60
C ASP A 180 18.21 -54.96 -6.21
N ARG A 181 19.33 -54.94 -5.47
CA ARG A 181 19.48 -55.59 -4.16
C ARG A 181 20.21 -54.77 -3.11
N SER A 182 20.68 -53.57 -3.45
CA SER A 182 21.49 -52.73 -2.58
C SER A 182 20.86 -51.36 -2.32
N PHE A 183 21.08 -50.87 -1.11
CA PHE A 183 20.84 -49.49 -0.70
C PHE A 183 22.09 -48.66 -0.88
N TYR A 184 21.93 -47.43 -1.34
CA TYR A 184 23.00 -46.44 -1.40
C TYR A 184 22.68 -45.25 -0.51
N VAL A 185 23.61 -44.88 0.37
CA VAL A 185 23.44 -43.80 1.34
C VAL A 185 24.48 -42.72 1.09
N ASN A 186 24.01 -41.50 0.86
CA ASN A 186 24.82 -40.32 0.61
C ASN A 186 24.45 -39.21 1.57
N PHE A 187 25.44 -38.47 2.06
CA PHE A 187 25.21 -37.21 2.77
C PHE A 187 25.51 -36.03 1.84
N LEU A 188 24.58 -35.08 1.80
CA LEU A 188 24.69 -33.84 1.05
C LEU A 188 24.58 -32.67 2.03
N ASN A 189 25.58 -31.79 2.03
CA ASN A 189 25.47 -30.51 2.71
C ASN A 189 24.42 -29.62 2.00
N VAL A 190 23.74 -28.73 2.73
CA VAL A 190 22.75 -27.78 2.19
C VAL A 190 23.32 -26.93 1.05
N ASN A 191 24.63 -26.66 1.07
CA ASN A 191 25.29 -25.83 0.05
C ASN A 191 25.79 -26.63 -1.16
N CYS A 192 25.69 -27.97 -1.14
CA CYS A 192 26.06 -28.78 -2.31
C CYS A 192 25.04 -28.60 -3.43
N VAL A 193 25.54 -28.51 -4.65
CA VAL A 193 24.72 -28.57 -5.86
C VAL A 193 24.82 -29.99 -6.42
N ARG A 194 23.68 -30.65 -6.60
CA ARG A 194 23.62 -31.95 -7.28
C ARG A 194 23.12 -31.78 -8.71
N GLU A 195 23.61 -32.61 -9.62
CA GLU A 195 23.12 -32.83 -10.99
C GLU A 195 23.06 -34.34 -11.25
N MET A 196 22.10 -34.82 -12.04
CA MET A 196 22.04 -36.24 -12.42
C MET A 196 21.88 -36.36 -13.91
N ARG A 197 22.73 -37.19 -14.49
CA ARG A 197 22.66 -37.54 -15.91
C ARG A 197 21.38 -38.31 -16.22
N PRO A 198 20.97 -38.41 -17.50
CA PRO A 198 19.79 -39.18 -17.86
C PRO A 198 19.87 -40.64 -17.43
N LEU A 199 18.79 -41.13 -16.81
CA LEU A 199 18.56 -42.54 -16.54
C LEU A 199 18.27 -43.25 -17.86
N THR A 200 19.08 -44.23 -18.25
CA THR A 200 18.94 -44.89 -19.56
C THR A 200 17.99 -46.08 -19.50
N ARG A 201 17.94 -46.80 -18.36
CA ARG A 201 17.05 -47.95 -18.15
C ARG A 201 16.61 -48.06 -16.70
N GLY A 202 15.41 -48.59 -16.47
CA GLY A 202 14.90 -48.94 -15.15
C GLY A 202 14.33 -47.77 -14.37
N TRP A 203 14.27 -47.96 -13.05
CA TRP A 203 13.69 -47.03 -12.08
C TRP A 203 14.66 -46.76 -10.94
N ARG A 204 14.74 -45.49 -10.52
CA ARG A 204 15.49 -45.06 -9.34
C ARG A 204 14.55 -44.38 -8.36
N ILE A 205 14.58 -44.84 -7.11
CA ILE A 205 13.76 -44.29 -6.03
C ILE A 205 14.67 -43.85 -4.89
N GLU A 206 14.51 -42.62 -4.44
CA GLU A 206 15.30 -42.01 -3.37
C GLU A 206 14.41 -41.55 -2.22
N LEU A 207 14.81 -41.86 -0.99
CA LEU A 207 14.26 -41.30 0.23
C LEU A 207 15.19 -40.21 0.75
N ALA A 208 14.67 -38.98 0.90
CA ALA A 208 15.43 -37.85 1.40
C ALA A 208 15.15 -37.62 2.90
N TYR A 209 16.18 -37.57 3.72
CA TYR A 209 16.11 -37.35 5.17
C TYR A 209 16.84 -36.07 5.53
N ASN A 210 16.17 -35.11 6.15
CA ASN A 210 16.87 -33.93 6.66
C ASN A 210 17.56 -34.28 7.99
N ILE A 211 18.83 -33.91 8.10
CA ILE A 211 19.58 -34.03 9.34
C ILE A 211 19.58 -32.67 10.04
N LEU A 212 19.09 -32.70 11.27
CA LEU A 212 19.06 -31.56 12.17
C LEU A 212 20.15 -31.72 13.23
N TRP A 213 20.67 -30.60 13.76
CA TRP A 213 21.32 -30.63 15.06
C TRP A 213 20.29 -30.86 16.15
N LYS A 214 20.66 -31.56 17.23
CA LYS A 214 19.76 -31.66 18.39
C LYS A 214 19.44 -30.26 18.94
N PRO A 215 18.22 -30.00 19.42
CA PRO A 215 17.79 -28.68 19.89
C PRO A 215 18.73 -28.06 20.93
N GLU A 216 19.27 -28.86 21.85
CA GLU A 216 20.17 -28.39 22.92
C GLU A 216 21.53 -27.91 22.40
N ILE A 217 21.88 -28.23 21.14
CA ILE A 217 23.18 -27.96 20.52
C ILE A 217 23.03 -27.07 19.28
N ALA A 218 21.82 -27.02 18.71
CA ALA A 218 21.43 -25.97 17.78
C ALA A 218 21.63 -24.57 18.39
N THR A 219 21.52 -24.48 19.73
CA THR A 219 21.99 -23.36 20.55
C THR A 219 23.40 -23.62 21.10
N LEU A 220 24.44 -23.51 20.27
CA LEU A 220 25.88 -23.48 20.66
C LEU A 220 26.25 -23.94 22.10
N VAL A 221 26.10 -25.24 22.45
CA VAL A 221 26.53 -25.81 23.76
C VAL A 221 27.89 -26.51 23.66
N LEU A 222 28.70 -26.33 24.71
CA LEU A 222 30.11 -26.68 24.88
C LEU A 222 30.50 -28.14 24.54
N PRO A 223 31.53 -28.37 23.69
CA PRO A 223 32.24 -29.64 23.59
C PRO A 223 33.48 -29.71 24.52
N ASN A 224 34.07 -30.91 24.61
CA ASN A 224 35.18 -31.38 25.48
C ASN A 224 35.96 -30.33 26.30
N ILE A 225 35.89 -30.49 27.63
CA ILE A 225 36.07 -29.43 28.65
C ILE A 225 37.51 -28.90 28.74
N SER A 226 38.56 -29.72 28.67
CA SER A 226 39.91 -29.25 29.05
C SER A 226 40.61 -28.38 27.99
N SER A 227 40.64 -28.80 26.72
CA SER A 227 41.26 -28.01 25.65
C SER A 227 40.44 -26.77 25.30
N PHE A 228 39.11 -26.89 25.38
CA PHE A 228 38.18 -25.78 25.16
C PHE A 228 38.38 -24.67 26.19
N LEU A 229 38.48 -25.00 27.49
CA LEU A 229 38.68 -24.01 28.54
C LEU A 229 40.02 -23.28 28.43
N VAL A 230 41.10 -23.95 28.00
CA VAL A 230 42.40 -23.30 27.78
C VAL A 230 42.31 -22.28 26.64
N THR A 231 41.71 -22.64 25.51
CA THR A 231 41.53 -21.73 24.37
C THR A 231 40.60 -20.56 24.73
N LEU A 232 39.48 -20.84 25.41
CA LEU A 232 38.55 -19.81 25.89
C LEU A 232 39.25 -18.81 26.81
N THR A 233 40.07 -19.29 27.74
CA THR A 233 40.78 -18.42 28.69
C THR A 233 41.77 -17.51 27.96
N LYS A 234 42.50 -18.03 26.97
CA LYS A 234 43.42 -17.22 26.15
C LYS A 234 42.67 -16.14 25.35
N MET A 235 41.61 -16.52 24.63
CA MET A 235 40.79 -15.57 23.87
C MET A 235 40.16 -14.51 24.77
N ALA A 236 39.65 -14.90 25.95
CA ALA A 236 39.07 -13.96 26.91
C ALA A 236 40.11 -12.98 27.49
N VAL A 237 41.39 -13.37 27.58
CA VAL A 237 42.48 -12.47 27.99
C VAL A 237 42.84 -11.50 26.86
N GLU A 238 42.97 -11.97 25.63
CA GLU A 238 43.29 -11.12 24.48
C GLU A 238 42.19 -10.08 24.21
N LEU A 239 40.92 -10.51 24.23
CA LEU A 239 39.76 -9.64 24.08
C LEU A 239 39.49 -8.76 25.31
N ARG A 240 40.21 -8.96 26.42
CA ARG A 240 40.13 -8.05 27.58
C ARG A 240 40.79 -6.71 27.29
N SER A 241 41.80 -6.65 26.42
CA SER A 241 42.41 -5.39 26.01
C SER A 241 41.41 -4.45 25.31
N TRP A 242 40.36 -5.02 24.69
CA TRP A 242 39.24 -4.26 24.12
C TRP A 242 38.34 -3.61 25.18
N GLN A 243 38.43 -4.03 26.44
CA GLN A 243 37.64 -3.53 27.57
C GLN A 243 38.09 -2.13 28.03
N GLU A 244 39.37 -1.79 27.90
CA GLU A 244 39.96 -0.64 28.61
C GLU A 244 39.63 0.74 28.00
N HIS A 245 38.89 0.80 26.88
CA HIS A 245 38.71 2.04 26.09
C HIS A 245 37.25 2.43 25.80
N ILE A 246 36.26 1.83 26.46
CA ILE A 246 34.84 2.12 26.19
C ILE A 246 34.30 3.07 27.25
N SER A 247 34.17 4.37 26.91
CA SER A 247 33.38 5.33 27.70
C SER A 247 31.92 5.29 27.27
N GLU A 248 31.00 5.59 28.19
CA GLU A 248 29.57 5.67 27.90
C GLU A 248 29.30 6.67 26.75
N GLY A 249 28.56 6.22 25.72
CA GLY A 249 28.17 7.06 24.58
C GLY A 249 29.14 7.07 23.38
N THR A 250 30.24 6.31 23.42
CA THR A 250 31.12 6.14 22.25
C THR A 250 30.67 4.99 21.34
N THR A 251 30.93 5.13 20.04
CA THR A 251 30.71 4.04 19.08
C THR A 251 31.49 2.80 19.53
N PRO A 252 30.83 1.65 19.70
CA PRO A 252 31.54 0.44 20.09
C PRO A 252 32.50 0.02 18.97
N LYS A 253 33.68 -0.46 19.35
CA LYS A 253 34.58 -1.11 18.40
C LYS A 253 33.95 -2.42 17.93
N ILE A 254 33.89 -2.58 16.61
CA ILE A 254 33.29 -3.75 15.95
C ILE A 254 34.41 -4.57 15.32
N MET A 255 34.33 -5.89 15.50
CA MET A 255 35.19 -6.86 14.84
C MET A 255 34.37 -7.66 13.84
N ILE A 256 34.90 -7.84 12.64
CA ILE A 256 34.28 -8.65 11.57
C ILE A 256 35.23 -9.79 11.23
N ILE A 257 34.75 -11.02 11.37
CA ILE A 257 35.48 -12.25 11.08
C ILE A 257 34.80 -12.97 9.92
N GLY A 258 35.56 -13.21 8.85
CA GLY A 258 35.12 -14.01 7.70
C GLY A 258 34.91 -15.47 8.11
N LEU A 259 33.80 -16.06 7.64
CA LEU A 259 33.62 -17.50 7.76
C LEU A 259 34.34 -18.24 6.63
N ASP A 260 34.90 -19.41 6.94
CA ASP A 260 35.69 -20.21 6.00
C ASP A 260 34.81 -20.99 5.00
N HIS A 261 33.63 -21.45 5.44
CA HIS A 261 32.70 -22.15 4.56
C HIS A 261 31.85 -21.17 3.73
N ASP A 262 31.50 -21.60 2.52
CA ASP A 262 30.63 -20.85 1.63
C ASP A 262 29.17 -21.04 2.00
N TYR A 263 28.70 -20.28 3.01
CA TYR A 263 27.30 -20.26 3.41
C TYR A 263 26.48 -19.38 2.48
N ASP A 264 25.26 -19.82 2.17
CA ASP A 264 24.26 -18.97 1.53
C ASP A 264 24.01 -17.73 2.41
N PRO A 265 24.40 -16.53 1.95
CA PRO A 265 24.37 -15.33 2.77
C PRO A 265 22.97 -14.76 2.94
N ASP A 266 21.99 -15.22 2.16
CA ASP A 266 20.58 -14.87 2.34
C ASP A 266 19.87 -15.82 3.31
N CYS A 267 20.48 -16.96 3.61
CA CYS A 267 19.88 -18.00 4.44
C CYS A 267 20.75 -18.44 5.62
N HIS A 268 21.91 -17.86 5.93
CA HIS A 268 22.76 -18.39 7.01
C HIS A 268 22.07 -18.40 8.38
N SER A 269 22.61 -19.13 9.36
CA SER A 269 22.18 -19.11 10.77
C SER A 269 23.28 -19.73 11.65
N PHE A 270 23.27 -19.49 12.95
CA PHE A 270 24.20 -20.17 13.87
C PHE A 270 23.99 -21.68 13.86
N SER A 271 22.75 -22.13 13.67
CA SER A 271 22.40 -23.55 13.55
C SER A 271 22.97 -24.23 12.31
N THR A 272 23.38 -23.47 11.28
CA THR A 272 23.93 -24.04 10.04
C THR A 272 25.44 -23.99 9.95
N LEU A 273 26.13 -23.45 10.96
CA LEU A 273 27.59 -23.39 10.96
C LEU A 273 28.19 -24.79 11.05
N LEU A 274 29.24 -25.03 10.28
CA LEU A 274 29.95 -26.30 10.18
C LEU A 274 31.36 -26.19 10.76
N ASP A 275 31.88 -27.33 11.22
CA ASP A 275 33.27 -27.52 11.62
C ASP A 275 33.89 -26.37 12.43
N GLN A 276 34.92 -25.72 11.87
CA GLN A 276 35.71 -24.67 12.52
C GLN A 276 34.90 -23.38 12.74
N ASP A 277 34.03 -23.01 11.80
CA ASP A 277 33.17 -21.83 11.94
C ASP A 277 32.22 -21.98 13.14
N ARG A 278 31.66 -23.19 13.31
CA ARG A 278 30.81 -23.50 14.46
C ARG A 278 31.60 -23.45 15.77
N GLN A 279 32.79 -24.04 15.80
CA GLN A 279 33.66 -24.01 16.98
C GLN A 279 34.09 -22.59 17.35
N MET A 280 34.37 -21.75 16.35
CA MET A 280 34.71 -20.35 16.54
C MET A 280 33.52 -19.56 17.10
N ALA A 281 32.34 -19.70 16.51
CA ALA A 281 31.11 -19.07 17.02
C ALA A 281 30.79 -19.52 18.47
N LEU A 282 30.96 -20.82 18.76
CA LEU A 282 30.85 -21.40 20.11
C LEU A 282 31.79 -20.72 21.11
N LEU A 283 33.08 -20.61 20.77
CA LEU A 283 34.11 -20.02 21.62
C LEU A 283 33.80 -18.55 21.89
N LEU A 284 33.51 -17.77 20.85
CA LEU A 284 33.22 -16.33 20.96
C LEU A 284 31.96 -16.07 21.79
N ASN A 285 30.89 -16.85 21.57
CA ASN A 285 29.65 -16.73 22.35
C ASN A 285 29.83 -17.13 23.83
N SER A 286 30.80 -17.98 24.12
CA SER A 286 31.12 -18.39 25.50
C SER A 286 31.84 -17.30 26.30
N ILE A 287 32.26 -16.19 25.67
CA ILE A 287 32.92 -15.08 26.34
C ILE A 287 31.84 -14.15 26.93
N PRO A 288 31.77 -13.98 28.26
CA PRO A 288 30.60 -13.40 28.92
C PRO A 288 30.36 -11.92 28.61
N PHE A 289 31.38 -11.19 28.17
CA PHE A 289 31.33 -9.75 27.90
C PHE A 289 31.32 -9.40 26.39
N VAL A 290 31.30 -10.40 25.50
CA VAL A 290 31.24 -10.19 24.04
C VAL A 290 29.83 -10.54 23.54
N ASN A 291 29.29 -9.72 22.64
CA ASN A 291 28.12 -10.06 21.86
C ASN A 291 28.53 -10.51 20.47
N VAL A 292 27.84 -11.54 19.98
CA VAL A 292 28.14 -12.22 18.71
C VAL A 292 26.90 -12.24 17.86
N HIS A 293 27.04 -11.82 16.61
CA HIS A 293 26.00 -11.89 15.60
C HIS A 293 26.54 -12.47 14.32
N LEU A 294 25.66 -13.07 13.54
CA LEU A 294 25.93 -13.50 12.18
C LEU A 294 25.31 -12.47 11.22
N ALA A 295 26.03 -12.09 10.17
CA ALA A 295 25.53 -11.12 9.20
C ALA A 295 26.06 -11.40 7.79
N ARG A 296 25.36 -10.87 6.79
CA ARG A 296 25.79 -10.81 5.40
C ARG A 296 26.53 -9.51 5.17
N LEU A 297 27.84 -9.60 4.98
CA LEU A 297 28.67 -8.53 4.48
C LEU A 297 28.51 -8.45 2.96
N THR A 298 28.19 -7.25 2.46
CA THR A 298 28.05 -6.95 1.04
C THR A 298 29.12 -5.95 0.64
N ARG A 299 29.97 -6.32 -0.32
CA ARG A 299 30.86 -5.40 -1.02
C ARG A 299 30.21 -5.01 -2.35
N LYS A 300 29.94 -3.72 -2.55
CA LYS A 300 29.40 -3.18 -3.79
C LYS A 300 30.46 -2.36 -4.50
N ILE A 301 30.78 -2.71 -5.74
CA ILE A 301 31.70 -1.97 -6.61
C ILE A 301 30.90 -1.34 -7.73
N THR A 302 30.88 0.00 -7.80
CA THR A 302 30.12 0.77 -8.79
C THR A 302 31.07 1.49 -9.73
N GLY A 303 30.85 1.35 -11.05
CA GLY A 303 31.67 2.02 -12.05
C GLY A 303 31.06 1.97 -13.47
N PRO A 304 31.76 2.52 -14.46
CA PRO A 304 31.33 2.49 -15.86
C PRO A 304 31.29 1.06 -16.42
N PRO A 305 30.56 0.81 -17.52
CA PRO A 305 30.32 -0.52 -18.07
C PRO A 305 31.57 -1.03 -18.82
N CYS A 306 32.60 -1.43 -18.09
CA CYS A 306 33.77 -2.15 -18.59
C CYS A 306 33.84 -3.53 -17.92
N SER A 307 34.21 -4.56 -18.68
CA SER A 307 34.44 -5.91 -18.17
C SER A 307 35.57 -5.88 -17.15
N LEU A 308 35.23 -5.97 -15.85
CA LEU A 308 36.19 -6.11 -14.75
C LEU A 308 37.08 -7.34 -14.99
N LYS A 309 38.29 -7.11 -15.53
CA LYS A 309 39.42 -8.00 -15.29
C LYS A 309 40.15 -7.42 -14.08
N LEU A 310 39.88 -7.99 -12.91
CA LEU A 310 40.54 -7.62 -11.66
C LEU A 310 42.01 -8.08 -11.70
N GLU A 311 42.89 -7.23 -12.19
CA GLU A 311 44.32 -7.30 -11.87
C GLU A 311 44.54 -6.40 -10.65
N PHE A 312 45.01 -7.00 -9.55
CA PHE A 312 45.28 -6.33 -8.29
C PHE A 312 46.56 -5.49 -8.42
N ASP A 313 46.42 -4.16 -8.39
CA ASP A 313 47.49 -3.24 -8.03
C ASP A 313 47.01 -2.43 -6.81
N ASP A 314 47.80 -2.47 -5.73
CA ASP A 314 47.51 -2.06 -4.34
C ASP A 314 47.26 -0.54 -4.09
N ASP A 315 46.90 0.26 -5.11
CA ASP A 315 46.73 1.71 -4.97
C ASP A 315 45.35 2.20 -5.45
N VAL A 316 44.31 1.96 -4.64
CA VAL A 316 42.98 2.60 -4.81
C VAL A 316 42.65 3.40 -3.56
N MET A 317 42.57 4.73 -3.69
CA MET A 317 42.19 5.63 -2.60
C MET A 317 40.76 5.36 -2.14
N GLU A 318 40.58 4.96 -0.89
CA GLU A 318 39.32 5.12 -0.16
C GLU A 318 39.07 6.62 0.05
N CYS A 319 37.90 7.11 -0.39
CA CYS A 319 37.49 8.49 -0.15
C CYS A 319 36.55 8.56 1.05
N ASP A 320 36.97 9.23 2.11
CA ASP A 320 36.11 9.66 3.21
C ASP A 320 34.98 10.59 2.72
N PRO A 321 33.78 10.57 3.35
CA PRO A 321 32.72 11.49 3.00
C PRO A 321 33.00 12.89 3.60
N ILE A 322 33.44 13.84 2.78
CA ILE A 322 33.61 15.25 3.19
C ILE A 322 32.46 16.12 2.65
N PRO A 323 31.86 17.02 3.46
CA PRO A 323 30.78 17.90 3.06
C PRO A 323 31.29 19.12 2.25
N SER A 324 30.54 19.44 1.19
CA SER A 324 30.44 20.74 0.51
C SER A 324 31.69 21.64 0.42
N GLN A 325 32.33 21.70 -0.75
CA GLN A 325 32.51 22.93 -1.56
C GLN A 325 33.37 22.67 -2.80
N THR A 326 33.01 23.37 -3.88
CA THR A 326 33.60 23.38 -5.22
C THR A 326 35.08 23.76 -5.26
N SER A 327 35.87 22.99 -6.02
CA SER A 327 37.08 23.51 -6.71
C SER A 327 37.36 22.67 -7.96
N ILE A 328 37.43 23.35 -9.10
CA ILE A 328 37.81 22.81 -10.40
C ILE A 328 39.33 22.84 -10.50
N CYS A 329 39.97 21.70 -10.73
CA CYS A 329 41.34 21.64 -11.23
C CYS A 329 41.45 20.56 -12.32
N SER A 330 41.87 20.99 -13.49
CA SER A 330 42.14 20.22 -14.69
C SER A 330 43.58 19.72 -14.73
N ALA A 331 43.81 18.42 -14.87
CA ALA A 331 44.93 17.85 -15.63
C ALA A 331 44.80 16.31 -15.75
N THR A 332 44.56 15.86 -16.98
CA THR A 332 45.03 14.62 -17.63
C THR A 332 45.42 13.42 -16.77
N GLY A 333 44.53 12.42 -16.76
CA GLY A 333 44.74 11.08 -16.25
C GLY A 333 43.45 10.49 -15.69
N ARG A 334 42.44 10.21 -16.52
CA ARG A 334 41.20 9.57 -16.07
C ARG A 334 41.51 8.11 -15.69
N LYS A 335 41.99 7.86 -14.46
CA LYS A 335 41.71 6.60 -13.77
C LYS A 335 40.19 6.56 -13.60
N GLU A 336 39.53 5.60 -14.21
CA GLU A 336 38.10 5.40 -14.00
C GLU A 336 37.89 5.10 -12.51
N ALA A 337 37.23 6.01 -11.80
CA ALA A 337 37.05 5.90 -10.36
C ALA A 337 35.92 4.90 -10.07
N PHE A 338 36.28 3.71 -9.59
CA PHE A 338 35.33 2.77 -9.02
C PHE A 338 35.04 3.15 -7.57
N ILE A 339 33.76 3.18 -7.19
CA ILE A 339 33.35 3.41 -5.81
C ILE A 339 33.06 2.05 -5.17
N THR A 340 33.80 1.72 -4.12
CA THR A 340 33.60 0.52 -3.32
C THR A 340 32.89 0.89 -2.03
N THR A 341 31.77 0.24 -1.72
CA THR A 341 31.07 0.39 -0.44
C THR A 341 30.85 -0.96 0.23
N HIS A 342 30.86 -0.95 1.56
CA HIS A 342 30.60 -2.12 2.39
C HIS A 342 29.34 -1.89 3.22
N SER A 343 28.47 -2.90 3.30
CA SER A 343 27.27 -2.86 4.13
C SER A 343 26.95 -4.23 4.71
N THR A 344 26.15 -4.25 5.77
CA THR A 344 25.71 -5.47 6.45
C THR A 344 24.20 -5.65 6.37
N SER A 345 23.75 -6.88 6.21
CA SER A 345 22.33 -7.25 6.15
C SER A 345 22.11 -8.67 6.66
N HIS A 346 20.85 -9.14 6.74
CA HIS A 346 20.50 -10.49 7.21
C HIS A 346 21.11 -10.83 8.57
N TRP A 347 20.96 -9.94 9.55
CA TRP A 347 21.55 -10.18 10.86
C TRP A 347 20.77 -11.23 11.66
N ILE A 348 21.50 -12.14 12.28
CA ILE A 348 20.96 -13.21 13.11
C ILE A 348 21.64 -13.21 14.47
N GLY A 349 20.85 -13.31 15.53
CA GLY A 349 21.30 -13.50 16.90
C GLY A 349 21.66 -14.95 17.19
N VAL A 350 22.37 -15.20 18.29
CA VAL A 350 22.80 -16.55 18.70
C VAL A 350 21.61 -17.50 18.97
N ASP A 351 20.46 -16.94 19.31
CA ASP A 351 19.17 -17.64 19.43
C ASP A 351 18.55 -18.05 18.08
N ASN A 352 19.25 -17.77 16.97
CA ASN A 352 18.76 -17.88 15.59
C ASN A 352 17.55 -16.97 15.27
N CYS A 353 17.27 -15.96 16.10
CA CYS A 353 16.27 -14.95 15.80
C CYS A 353 16.86 -13.84 14.92
N VAL A 354 15.99 -13.22 14.12
CA VAL A 354 16.38 -12.07 13.30
C VAL A 354 16.74 -10.88 14.21
N ALA A 355 17.94 -10.33 14.00
CA ALA A 355 18.50 -9.23 14.78
C ALA A 355 18.91 -8.06 13.88
N GLN A 356 18.13 -7.76 12.84
CA GLN A 356 18.49 -6.79 11.79
C GLN A 356 18.94 -5.43 12.37
N PHE A 357 20.19 -5.06 12.11
CA PHE A 357 20.75 -3.71 12.35
C PHE A 357 20.70 -2.90 11.05
N GLN A 358 20.37 -1.61 11.14
CA GLN A 358 20.25 -0.70 10.01
C GLN A 358 21.43 0.28 9.95
N ASN A 359 21.92 0.59 8.75
CA ASN A 359 22.92 1.64 8.50
C ASN A 359 24.17 1.53 9.40
N LEU A 360 24.70 0.33 9.54
CA LEU A 360 25.98 0.14 10.21
C LEU A 360 27.09 0.41 9.20
N ASP A 361 27.81 1.52 9.39
CA ASP A 361 28.96 1.86 8.57
C ASP A 361 30.15 0.95 8.92
N ILE A 362 30.79 0.43 7.88
CA ILE A 362 31.86 -0.56 7.99
C ILE A 362 33.16 0.06 7.52
N ASP A 363 34.08 0.21 8.46
CA ASP A 363 35.47 0.58 8.19
C ASP A 363 36.28 -0.71 7.98
N THR A 364 36.63 -0.96 6.72
CA THR A 364 37.40 -2.12 6.24
C THR A 364 38.76 -2.24 6.93
N HIS A 365 39.46 -1.13 7.14
CA HIS A 365 40.81 -1.11 7.70
C HIS A 365 40.82 -1.30 9.21
N ALA A 366 39.80 -0.80 9.92
CA ALA A 366 39.74 -0.89 11.37
C ALA A 366 39.01 -2.14 11.89
N GLN A 367 38.05 -2.68 11.14
CA GLN A 367 37.11 -3.69 11.66
C GLN A 367 37.38 -5.11 11.16
N PHE A 368 38.08 -5.30 10.03
CA PHE A 368 38.33 -6.63 9.47
C PHE A 368 39.52 -7.30 10.16
N VAL A 369 39.33 -8.51 10.68
CA VAL A 369 40.41 -9.29 11.31
C VAL A 369 41.37 -9.88 10.27
N GLU A 370 40.84 -10.22 9.11
CA GLU A 370 41.59 -10.66 7.94
C GLU A 370 41.01 -9.99 6.68
N PRO A 371 41.80 -9.79 5.61
CA PRO A 371 41.28 -9.29 4.35
C PRO A 371 40.14 -10.16 3.81
N LEU A 372 39.00 -9.55 3.49
CA LEU A 372 37.82 -10.23 2.96
C LEU A 372 37.68 -9.98 1.45
N PHE A 373 37.05 -10.91 0.74
CA PHE A 373 36.79 -10.85 -0.70
C PHE A 373 38.02 -10.85 -1.64
N GLU A 374 39.24 -11.15 -1.16
CA GLU A 374 40.46 -11.18 -2.00
C GLU A 374 40.40 -12.18 -3.15
N LYS A 375 39.66 -13.28 -2.99
CA LYS A 375 39.63 -14.40 -3.94
C LYS A 375 38.35 -14.48 -4.80
N ASN A 376 37.38 -13.59 -4.56
CA ASN A 376 36.11 -13.59 -5.30
C ASN A 376 36.29 -12.76 -6.57
N THR A 377 36.55 -13.44 -7.69
CA THR A 377 36.74 -12.81 -9.00
C THR A 377 35.42 -12.59 -9.75
N GLU A 378 34.38 -13.36 -9.42
CA GLU A 378 33.06 -13.26 -10.05
C GLU A 378 32.03 -12.62 -9.10
N PRO A 379 31.21 -11.67 -9.58
CA PRO A 379 30.17 -11.02 -8.79
C PRO A 379 28.96 -11.93 -8.58
N ASP A 380 28.40 -11.94 -7.38
CA ASP A 380 27.18 -12.68 -7.06
C ASP A 380 25.93 -12.07 -7.71
N LYS A 381 25.94 -10.74 -7.91
CA LYS A 381 24.87 -10.00 -8.58
C LYS A 381 25.44 -8.81 -9.36
N VAL A 382 24.87 -8.56 -10.53
CA VAL A 382 25.17 -7.38 -11.36
C VAL A 382 23.88 -6.60 -11.60
N GLU A 383 23.90 -5.29 -11.35
CA GLU A 383 22.79 -4.38 -11.65
C GLU A 383 23.26 -3.27 -12.58
N ASN A 384 22.51 -3.06 -13.67
CA ASN A 384 22.72 -1.96 -14.61
C ASN A 384 21.67 -0.89 -14.33
N GLN A 385 22.09 0.36 -14.14
CA GLN A 385 21.15 1.47 -14.03
C GLN A 385 20.69 1.93 -15.42
N GLU A 386 19.39 2.11 -15.60
CA GLU A 386 18.79 2.70 -16.80
C GLU A 386 19.00 4.23 -16.79
N SER A 387 20.23 4.68 -17.05
CA SER A 387 20.58 6.09 -17.25
C SER A 387 21.50 6.25 -18.46
N GLU A 388 21.58 7.48 -19.01
CA GLU A 388 22.38 7.77 -20.22
C GLU A 388 23.88 7.42 -20.08
N ASP A 389 24.39 7.30 -18.85
CA ASP A 389 25.81 7.01 -18.53
C ASP A 389 26.13 5.52 -18.29
N GLY A 390 25.13 4.62 -18.27
CA GLY A 390 25.35 3.16 -18.23
C GLY A 390 26.11 2.60 -17.02
N ILE A 391 25.86 3.11 -15.81
CA ILE A 391 26.57 2.67 -14.59
C ILE A 391 26.22 1.22 -14.24
N THR A 392 27.25 0.40 -13.97
CA THR A 392 27.12 -0.99 -13.53
C THR A 392 27.57 -1.16 -12.08
N SER A 393 26.75 -1.84 -11.28
CA SER A 393 27.03 -2.19 -9.89
C SER A 393 27.25 -3.70 -9.76
N HIS A 394 28.42 -4.08 -9.25
CA HIS A 394 28.81 -5.46 -8.98
C HIS A 394 28.75 -5.71 -7.47
N TYR A 395 28.02 -6.74 -7.06
CA TYR A 395 27.81 -7.09 -5.65
C TYR A 395 28.50 -8.42 -5.34
N PHE A 396 29.18 -8.44 -4.19
CA PHE A 396 29.81 -9.63 -3.62
C PHE A 396 29.28 -9.86 -2.20
N TYR A 397 28.95 -11.09 -1.85
CA TYR A 397 28.32 -11.45 -0.59
C TYR A 397 29.19 -12.43 0.22
N GLN A 398 29.33 -12.17 1.52
CA GLN A 398 30.04 -13.04 2.44
C GLN A 398 29.32 -13.12 3.78
N SER A 399 29.16 -14.34 4.30
CA SER A 399 28.69 -14.57 5.66
C SER A 399 29.85 -14.31 6.64
N VAL A 400 29.61 -13.48 7.65
CA VAL A 400 30.62 -13.04 8.63
C VAL A 400 30.07 -13.11 10.05
N LEU A 401 30.96 -13.34 11.02
CA LEU A 401 30.67 -13.08 12.44
C LEU A 401 31.01 -11.63 12.75
N VAL A 402 30.08 -10.93 13.40
CA VAL A 402 30.24 -9.56 13.85
C VAL A 402 30.19 -9.52 15.37
N LEU A 403 31.18 -8.88 15.99
CA LEU A 403 31.40 -8.89 17.43
C LEU A 403 31.57 -7.48 17.96
N TRP A 404 31.04 -7.24 19.16
CA TRP A 404 31.34 -6.04 19.95
C TRP A 404 31.22 -6.34 21.45
N HIS A 405 31.70 -5.42 22.27
CA HIS A 405 31.59 -5.54 23.72
C HIS A 405 30.16 -5.32 24.21
N LYS A 406 29.65 -6.13 25.13
CA LYS A 406 28.25 -6.09 25.60
C LYS A 406 27.80 -4.72 26.10
N GLN A 407 28.68 -3.94 26.74
CA GLN A 407 28.36 -2.57 27.18
C GLN A 407 27.98 -1.63 26.01
N GLY A 408 28.50 -1.88 24.81
CA GLY A 408 28.16 -1.12 23.61
C GLY A 408 26.82 -1.51 22.98
N SER A 409 26.16 -2.57 23.44
CA SER A 409 24.92 -3.05 22.81
C SER A 409 23.78 -2.05 22.93
N PHE A 410 23.74 -1.30 24.03
CA PHE A 410 22.77 -0.24 24.21
C PHE A 410 22.93 0.86 23.13
N TYR A 411 24.18 1.22 22.81
CA TYR A 411 24.49 2.12 21.70
C TYR A 411 24.00 1.51 20.37
N MET A 412 24.34 0.23 20.12
CA MET A 412 23.93 -0.45 18.88
C MET A 412 22.41 -0.46 18.70
N ASP A 413 21.65 -0.76 19.76
CA ASP A 413 20.19 -0.80 19.68
C ASP A 413 19.58 0.59 19.46
N ILE A 414 20.08 1.63 20.12
CA ILE A 414 19.59 3.01 19.90
C ILE A 414 19.86 3.48 18.47
N HIS A 415 21.07 3.27 17.97
CA HIS A 415 21.52 3.84 16.70
C HIS A 415 21.06 3.04 15.48
N HIS A 416 20.97 1.72 15.62
CA HIS A 416 20.78 0.82 14.48
C HIS A 416 19.52 -0.06 14.61
N ARG A 417 18.84 -0.09 15.78
CA ARG A 417 17.59 -0.85 16.00
C ARG A 417 16.54 -0.10 16.85
N PRO A 418 16.26 1.19 16.58
CA PRO A 418 15.38 1.99 17.44
C PRO A 418 13.97 1.40 17.59
N GLU A 419 13.40 0.82 16.52
CA GLU A 419 12.06 0.21 16.55
C GLU A 419 12.00 -1.01 17.48
N TYR A 420 13.03 -1.87 17.45
CA TYR A 420 13.11 -3.02 18.36
C TYR A 420 13.18 -2.55 19.82
N LEU A 421 13.96 -1.51 20.09
CA LEU A 421 14.09 -0.97 21.43
C LEU A 421 12.76 -0.38 21.94
N LEU A 422 12.04 0.36 21.09
CA LEU A 422 10.70 0.88 21.40
C LEU A 422 9.69 -0.24 21.68
N ASP A 423 9.68 -1.30 20.86
CA ASP A 423 8.82 -2.46 21.08
C ASP A 423 9.05 -3.11 22.46
N GLN A 424 10.31 -3.21 22.89
CA GLN A 424 10.65 -3.76 24.20
C GLN A 424 10.21 -2.85 25.36
N VAL A 425 10.34 -1.53 25.19
CA VAL A 425 9.88 -0.54 26.18
C VAL A 425 8.36 -0.55 26.31
N GLU A 426 7.63 -0.56 25.19
CA GLU A 426 6.16 -0.60 25.16
C GLU A 426 5.59 -1.89 25.77
N ARG A 427 6.30 -3.02 25.62
CA ARG A 427 5.94 -4.30 26.26
C ARG A 427 6.29 -4.36 27.75
N GLY A 428 6.98 -3.36 28.30
CA GLY A 428 7.45 -3.36 29.69
C GLY A 428 8.55 -4.40 29.97
N ALA A 429 9.27 -4.85 28.94
CA ALA A 429 10.32 -5.85 29.07
C ALA A 429 11.65 -5.27 29.60
N VAL A 430 11.79 -3.95 29.65
CA VAL A 430 13.03 -3.25 30.02
C VAL A 430 12.84 -2.46 31.31
N PRO A 431 13.72 -2.62 32.33
CA PRO A 431 13.52 -2.00 33.64
C PRO A 431 13.80 -0.48 33.66
N ASN A 432 14.63 0.04 32.76
CA ASN A 432 15.10 1.44 32.77
C ASN A 432 14.53 2.28 31.61
N SER A 433 13.24 2.17 31.31
CA SER A 433 12.57 2.85 30.18
C SER A 433 12.84 4.35 30.09
N LEU A 434 12.94 5.06 31.22
CA LEU A 434 13.23 6.50 31.22
C LEU A 434 14.65 6.83 30.71
N ALA A 435 15.66 6.03 31.07
CA ALA A 435 17.02 6.23 30.58
C ALA A 435 17.09 6.03 29.06
N ILE A 436 16.28 5.09 28.54
CA ILE A 436 16.15 4.81 27.12
C ILE A 436 15.54 6.00 26.38
N VAL A 437 14.43 6.53 26.89
CA VAL A 437 13.78 7.73 26.32
C VAL A 437 14.76 8.90 26.28
N ARG A 438 15.47 9.18 27.39
CA ARG A 438 16.47 10.26 27.44
C ARG A 438 17.62 10.05 26.46
N ALA A 439 18.11 8.83 26.37
CA ALA A 439 19.14 8.49 25.40
C ALA A 439 18.59 8.77 23.99
N MET A 440 17.45 8.19 23.58
CA MET A 440 16.88 8.40 22.26
C MET A 440 16.62 9.88 21.92
N ILE A 441 16.09 10.69 22.85
CA ILE A 441 15.91 12.14 22.66
C ILE A 441 17.23 12.84 22.35
N SER A 442 18.31 12.47 23.07
CA SER A 442 19.64 13.06 22.87
C SER A 442 20.23 12.73 21.49
N HIS A 443 19.73 11.68 20.83
CA HIS A 443 20.19 11.28 19.50
C HIS A 443 19.35 11.97 18.42
N SER A 444 20.03 12.70 17.53
CA SER A 444 19.41 13.57 16.52
C SER A 444 18.66 12.83 15.40
N ASN A 445 18.63 11.50 15.37
CA ASN A 445 18.02 10.69 14.31
C ASN A 445 16.59 10.19 14.61
N CYS A 446 15.85 10.83 15.52
CA CYS A 446 14.44 10.50 15.73
C CYS A 446 13.56 10.89 14.52
N THR A 447 12.96 9.93 13.84
CA THR A 447 11.94 10.18 12.81
C THR A 447 10.61 10.60 13.45
N GLU A 448 9.67 11.10 12.64
CA GLU A 448 8.32 11.45 13.10
C GLU A 448 7.64 10.31 13.88
N LEU A 449 7.67 9.09 13.32
CA LEU A 449 7.05 7.92 13.94
C LEU A 449 7.67 7.59 15.30
N ILE A 450 9.01 7.64 15.38
CA ILE A 450 9.76 7.42 16.62
C ILE A 450 9.35 8.46 17.68
N ILE A 451 9.23 9.74 17.30
CA ILE A 451 8.84 10.79 18.23
C ILE A 451 7.42 10.56 18.77
N CYS A 452 6.46 10.21 17.92
CA CYS A 452 5.10 9.91 18.36
C CYS A 452 5.05 8.70 19.30
N ARG A 453 5.81 7.62 19.01
CA ARG A 453 5.92 6.47 19.92
C ARG A 453 6.53 6.87 21.27
N LEU A 454 7.62 7.64 21.25
CA LEU A 454 8.25 8.16 22.47
C LEU A 454 7.31 9.07 23.27
N LEU A 455 6.51 9.93 22.65
CA LEU A 455 5.50 10.74 23.33
C LEU A 455 4.45 9.88 24.04
N ASN A 456 4.00 8.80 23.41
CA ASN A 456 3.07 7.85 24.02
C ASN A 456 3.71 7.09 25.21
N ILE A 457 5.00 6.72 25.09
CA ILE A 457 5.76 6.16 26.20
C ILE A 457 5.88 7.20 27.34
N CYS A 458 6.16 8.47 27.04
CA CYS A 458 6.24 9.53 28.04
C CYS A 458 4.91 9.72 28.79
N LEU A 459 3.76 9.59 28.11
CA LEU A 459 2.43 9.54 28.74
C LEU A 459 2.32 8.37 29.72
N SER A 460 2.75 7.17 29.31
CA SER A 460 2.67 5.96 30.16
C SER A 460 3.58 6.04 31.39
N LEU A 461 4.76 6.66 31.25
CA LEU A 461 5.74 6.83 32.32
C LEU A 461 5.49 8.08 33.18
N ASN A 462 4.54 8.94 32.78
CA ASN A 462 4.22 10.22 33.42
C ASN A 462 5.44 11.18 33.51
N VAL A 463 6.21 11.31 32.43
CA VAL A 463 7.46 12.09 32.39
C VAL A 463 7.33 13.38 31.55
N LYS A 464 7.07 14.49 32.25
CA LYS A 464 6.73 15.79 31.64
C LYS A 464 7.88 16.46 30.87
N MET A 465 9.10 16.44 31.42
CA MET A 465 10.24 17.15 30.83
C MET A 465 10.62 16.56 29.47
N GLU A 466 10.66 15.24 29.38
CA GLU A 466 11.01 14.47 28.19
C GLU A 466 9.92 14.63 27.11
N ALA A 467 8.64 14.66 27.49
CA ALA A 467 7.56 14.96 26.56
C ALA A 467 7.69 16.36 25.96
N LEU A 468 8.03 17.38 26.76
CA LEU A 468 8.25 18.73 26.28
C LEU A 468 9.48 18.83 25.36
N GLN A 469 10.56 18.10 25.67
CA GLN A 469 11.74 18.01 24.81
C GLN A 469 11.41 17.39 23.45
N LEU A 470 10.58 16.33 23.42
CA LEU A 470 10.13 15.70 22.17
C LEU A 470 9.28 16.65 21.32
N LEU A 471 8.35 17.41 21.93
CA LEU A 471 7.56 18.41 21.21
C LEU A 471 8.44 19.53 20.62
N ASN A 472 9.47 19.98 21.35
CA ASN A 472 10.45 20.92 20.83
C ASN A 472 11.25 20.31 19.67
N LEU A 473 11.69 19.05 19.81
CA LEU A 473 12.40 18.34 18.75
C LEU A 473 11.55 18.22 17.47
N MET A 474 10.23 18.01 17.58
CA MET A 474 9.31 18.02 16.43
C MET A 474 9.27 19.39 15.75
N ALA A 475 9.27 20.47 16.53
CA ALA A 475 9.26 21.83 16.00
C ALA A 475 10.60 22.20 15.33
N ASP A 476 11.72 21.88 15.98
CA ASP A 476 13.07 22.15 15.48
C ASP A 476 13.38 21.41 14.17
N LYS A 477 12.84 20.19 14.01
CA LYS A 477 12.92 19.41 12.78
C LYS A 477 11.91 19.82 11.70
N PHE A 478 11.12 20.87 11.93
CA PHE A 478 10.10 21.36 11.01
C PHE A 478 9.06 20.27 10.59
N ILE A 479 8.74 19.37 11.52
CA ILE A 479 7.78 18.26 11.30
C ILE A 479 6.34 18.78 11.37
N GLY A 480 6.02 19.60 12.37
CA GLY A 480 4.68 20.13 12.62
C GLY A 480 3.73 19.08 13.23
N ILE A 481 2.47 19.07 12.79
CA ILE A 481 1.45 18.09 13.16
C ILE A 481 1.12 17.24 11.93
N PRO A 482 1.73 16.05 11.81
CA PRO A 482 1.78 15.34 10.55
C PRO A 482 0.56 14.44 10.28
N SER A 483 -0.22 14.09 11.31
CA SER A 483 -1.38 13.21 11.19
C SER A 483 -2.46 13.54 12.22
N ASP A 484 -3.67 13.02 11.99
CA ASP A 484 -4.79 13.15 12.93
C ASP A 484 -4.53 12.37 14.24
N ASP A 485 -3.79 11.25 14.16
CA ASP A 485 -3.36 10.49 15.35
C ASP A 485 -2.32 11.26 16.15
N ALA A 486 -1.38 11.93 15.49
CA ALA A 486 -0.43 12.83 16.15
C ALA A 486 -1.16 14.00 16.82
N ALA A 487 -2.18 14.58 16.18
CA ALA A 487 -3.01 15.63 16.77
C ALA A 487 -3.74 15.14 18.04
N ALA A 488 -4.31 13.93 18.01
CA ALA A 488 -4.94 13.33 19.18
C ALA A 488 -3.92 13.06 20.30
N LEU A 489 -2.76 12.50 19.96
CA LEU A 489 -1.69 12.23 20.92
C LEU A 489 -1.17 13.52 21.57
N ILE A 490 -0.89 14.56 20.79
CA ILE A 490 -0.44 15.86 21.31
C ILE A 490 -1.49 16.44 22.27
N SER A 491 -2.78 16.34 21.94
CA SER A 491 -3.85 16.77 22.86
C SER A 491 -3.91 15.94 24.14
N ASP A 492 -3.59 14.65 24.10
CA ASP A 492 -3.49 13.81 25.29
C ASP A 492 -2.26 14.17 26.14
N VAL A 493 -1.10 14.38 25.51
CA VAL A 493 0.13 14.83 26.16
C VAL A 493 -0.08 16.17 26.86
N GLU A 494 -0.70 17.12 26.19
CA GLU A 494 -1.02 18.42 26.78
C GLU A 494 -2.00 18.28 27.95
N CYS A 495 -3.18 17.68 27.73
CA CYS A 495 -4.24 17.63 28.73
C CYS A 495 -3.92 16.75 29.96
N LYS A 496 -3.16 15.66 29.79
CA LYS A 496 -2.93 14.66 30.85
C LYS A 496 -1.56 14.76 31.52
N LEU A 497 -0.56 15.34 30.87
CA LEU A 497 0.83 15.30 31.34
C LEU A 497 1.46 16.69 31.52
N ILE A 498 1.41 17.56 30.50
CA ILE A 498 2.17 18.82 30.52
C ILE A 498 1.34 19.98 31.09
N GLY A 499 0.15 20.19 30.55
CA GLY A 499 -0.70 21.38 30.74
C GLY A 499 -0.44 22.47 29.68
N TRP A 500 -1.51 23.15 29.24
CA TRP A 500 -1.47 24.14 28.14
C TRP A 500 -0.41 25.22 28.33
N THR A 501 -0.33 25.82 29.52
CA THR A 501 0.56 26.96 29.82
C THR A 501 2.02 26.66 29.52
N ASP A 502 2.43 25.41 29.69
CA ASP A 502 3.84 25.00 29.61
C ASP A 502 4.21 24.51 28.21
N CYS A 503 3.23 24.21 27.35
CA CYS A 503 3.45 23.76 25.97
C CYS A 503 2.93 24.73 24.90
N GLU A 504 2.24 25.80 25.27
CA GLU A 504 1.69 26.81 24.35
C GLU A 504 2.73 27.32 23.35
N GLU A 505 3.91 27.74 23.82
CA GLU A 505 4.98 28.25 22.94
C GLU A 505 5.45 27.19 21.93
N VAL A 506 5.52 25.93 22.36
CA VAL A 506 6.00 24.82 21.52
C VAL A 506 4.93 24.43 20.50
N ILE A 507 3.66 24.38 20.90
CA ILE A 507 2.53 24.12 20.00
C ILE A 507 2.42 25.24 18.95
N ASP A 508 2.59 26.50 19.35
CA ASP A 508 2.63 27.63 18.41
C ASP A 508 3.75 27.53 17.38
N LYS A 509 4.92 26.97 17.77
CA LYS A 509 6.00 26.66 16.82
C LYS A 509 5.61 25.52 15.88
N LEU A 510 4.98 24.45 16.39
CA LEU A 510 4.51 23.33 15.57
C LEU A 510 3.48 23.76 14.53
N LEU A 511 2.56 24.64 14.89
CA LEU A 511 1.53 25.16 13.97
C LEU A 511 2.12 26.05 12.86
N LYS A 512 3.31 26.61 13.05
CA LYS A 512 4.05 27.36 12.02
C LYS A 512 4.83 26.45 11.06
N CYS A 513 4.97 25.16 11.37
CA CYS A 513 5.59 24.19 10.47
C CYS A 513 4.58 23.77 9.40
N LYS A 514 4.92 23.99 8.12
CA LYS A 514 4.10 23.56 6.96
C LYS A 514 2.59 23.90 7.07
N PRO A 515 2.22 25.14 7.43
CA PRO A 515 0.87 25.47 7.89
C PRO A 515 -0.22 25.17 6.83
N TYR A 516 0.09 25.41 5.56
CA TYR A 516 -0.87 25.21 4.46
C TYR A 516 -1.09 23.75 4.06
N GLN A 517 -0.14 22.87 4.40
CA GLN A 517 -0.21 21.42 4.14
C GLN A 517 -0.92 20.70 5.29
N GLN A 518 -0.68 21.13 6.54
CA GLN A 518 -1.17 20.47 7.75
C GLN A 518 -2.42 21.12 8.36
N LEU A 519 -3.03 22.08 7.67
CA LEU A 519 -4.20 22.83 8.12
C LEU A 519 -5.37 21.94 8.59
N GLY A 520 -5.53 20.75 7.99
CA GLY A 520 -6.52 19.74 8.40
C GLY A 520 -6.20 19.11 9.75
N HIS A 521 -4.93 18.78 10.00
CA HIS A 521 -4.48 18.22 11.27
C HIS A 521 -4.51 19.25 12.41
N PHE A 522 -4.30 20.54 12.10
CA PHE A 522 -4.45 21.61 13.07
C PHE A 522 -5.92 21.76 13.51
N ALA A 523 -6.83 21.65 12.54
CA ALA A 523 -8.25 21.54 12.83
C ALA A 523 -8.54 20.31 13.72
N THR A 524 -8.01 19.14 13.39
CA THR A 524 -8.16 17.96 14.25
C THR A 524 -7.64 18.22 15.67
N LEU A 525 -6.47 18.83 15.83
CA LEU A 525 -5.91 19.18 17.15
C LEU A 525 -6.87 20.08 17.95
N ALA A 526 -7.36 21.17 17.35
CA ALA A 526 -8.31 22.07 18.00
C ALA A 526 -9.57 21.32 18.47
N LYS A 527 -10.14 20.47 17.61
CA LYS A 527 -11.30 19.64 17.96
C LYS A 527 -10.98 18.72 19.15
N GLN A 528 -9.82 18.07 19.15
CA GLN A 528 -9.41 17.15 20.21
C GLN A 528 -9.15 17.85 21.55
N LEU A 529 -8.61 19.09 21.53
CA LEU A 529 -8.46 19.95 22.71
C LEU A 529 -9.81 20.35 23.29
N LEU A 530 -10.78 20.72 22.42
CA LEU A 530 -12.13 21.03 22.85
C LEU A 530 -12.82 19.81 23.48
N CYS A 531 -12.67 18.62 22.88
CA CYS A 531 -13.21 17.38 23.44
C CYS A 531 -12.62 17.02 24.82
N ARG A 532 -11.41 17.50 25.15
CA ARG A 532 -10.74 17.30 26.44
C ARG A 532 -10.95 18.49 27.41
N ASN A 533 -11.83 19.42 27.09
CA ASN A 533 -12.13 20.65 27.85
C ASN A 533 -10.94 21.64 28.00
N CYS A 534 -9.93 21.58 27.11
CA CYS A 534 -8.86 22.57 27.07
C CYS A 534 -9.29 23.79 26.23
N ILE A 535 -9.99 24.74 26.87
CA ILE A 535 -10.58 25.90 26.18
C ILE A 535 -9.52 26.90 25.72
N SER A 536 -8.49 27.19 26.55
CA SER A 536 -7.40 28.09 26.16
C SER A 536 -6.65 27.56 24.94
N GLY A 537 -6.34 26.26 24.93
CA GLY A 537 -5.68 25.61 23.82
C GLY A 537 -6.52 25.57 22.57
N PHE A 538 -7.78 25.17 22.71
CA PHE A 538 -8.74 25.24 21.62
C PHE A 538 -8.79 26.64 20.99
N LEU A 539 -8.91 27.71 21.79
CA LEU A 539 -8.96 29.08 21.29
C LEU A 539 -7.68 29.47 20.55
N SER A 540 -6.50 29.16 21.09
CA SER A 540 -5.22 29.49 20.47
C SER A 540 -5.05 28.79 19.11
N VAL A 541 -5.17 27.44 19.10
CA VAL A 541 -5.00 26.63 17.88
C VAL A 541 -6.05 27.02 16.83
N SER A 542 -7.31 27.23 17.24
CA SER A 542 -8.39 27.60 16.30
C SER A 542 -8.19 28.98 15.69
N ASN A 543 -7.72 29.96 16.46
CA ASN A 543 -7.41 31.30 15.95
C ASN A 543 -6.26 31.26 14.94
N GLN A 544 -5.19 30.53 15.24
CA GLN A 544 -4.05 30.42 14.34
C GLN A 544 -4.40 29.66 13.05
N THR A 545 -5.14 28.55 13.18
CA THR A 545 -5.67 27.79 12.04
C THR A 545 -6.55 28.65 11.14
N TRP A 546 -7.40 29.50 11.74
CA TRP A 546 -8.24 30.45 11.00
C TRP A 546 -7.42 31.49 10.24
N ASN A 547 -6.39 32.06 10.88
CA ASN A 547 -5.52 33.05 10.24
C ASN A 547 -4.83 32.47 9.01
N PHE A 548 -4.27 31.25 9.11
CA PHE A 548 -3.67 30.56 7.97
C PHE A 548 -4.68 30.24 6.87
N LEU A 549 -5.91 29.87 7.22
CA LEU A 549 -6.98 29.63 6.24
C LEU A 549 -7.29 30.90 5.44
N ILE A 550 -7.52 32.03 6.12
CA ILE A 550 -7.86 33.31 5.48
C ILE A 550 -6.68 33.84 4.66
N GLU A 551 -5.45 33.70 5.15
CA GLU A 551 -4.25 34.05 4.40
C GLU A 551 -4.12 33.22 3.11
N LYS A 552 -4.38 31.90 3.18
CA LYS A 552 -4.40 31.03 2.01
C LYS A 552 -5.45 31.45 0.99
N PHE A 553 -6.66 31.81 1.44
CA PHE A 553 -7.70 32.36 0.57
C PHE A 553 -7.26 33.66 -0.12
N ARG A 554 -6.65 34.60 0.62
CA ARG A 554 -6.16 35.87 0.09
C ARG A 554 -5.03 35.72 -0.93
N THR A 555 -4.18 34.72 -0.77
CA THR A 555 -3.00 34.51 -1.61
C THR A 555 -3.28 33.68 -2.86
N THR A 556 -4.07 32.61 -2.74
CA THR A 556 -4.27 31.63 -3.83
C THR A 556 -5.64 31.71 -4.49
N GLY A 557 -6.63 32.35 -3.86
CA GLY A 557 -8.01 32.46 -4.36
C GLY A 557 -8.76 31.12 -4.49
N THR A 558 -8.12 29.99 -4.18
CA THR A 558 -8.68 28.64 -4.36
C THR A 558 -8.23 27.71 -3.22
N PHE A 559 -9.07 26.72 -2.92
CA PHE A 559 -8.77 25.69 -1.92
C PHE A 559 -9.03 24.31 -2.53
N ASP A 560 -7.99 23.48 -2.57
CA ASP A 560 -8.03 22.16 -3.21
C ASP A 560 -8.61 21.08 -2.29
N ASN A 561 -8.27 21.09 -0.99
CA ASN A 561 -8.74 20.09 -0.03
C ASN A 561 -10.07 20.51 0.63
N TYR A 562 -11.17 20.17 -0.01
CA TYR A 562 -12.51 20.56 0.44
C TYR A 562 -12.87 20.08 1.87
N ASN A 563 -12.40 18.92 2.30
CA ASN A 563 -12.65 18.41 3.66
C ASN A 563 -11.95 19.24 4.74
N THR A 564 -10.70 19.63 4.49
CA THR A 564 -9.94 20.52 5.38
C THR A 564 -10.64 21.87 5.52
N LEU A 565 -11.16 22.43 4.43
CA LEU A 565 -11.92 23.68 4.47
C LEU A 565 -13.13 23.56 5.42
N ILE A 566 -13.94 22.52 5.28
CA ILE A 566 -15.09 22.27 6.15
C ILE A 566 -14.67 22.13 7.62
N ALA A 567 -13.59 21.39 7.89
CA ALA A 567 -13.10 21.19 9.25
C ALA A 567 -12.69 22.51 9.91
N CYS A 568 -11.92 23.35 9.21
CA CYS A 568 -11.48 24.66 9.72
C CYS A 568 -12.64 25.63 9.92
N ILE A 569 -13.60 25.64 8.99
CA ILE A 569 -14.86 26.39 9.12
C ILE A 569 -15.55 25.97 10.42
N ARG A 570 -15.85 24.68 10.60
CA ARG A 570 -16.55 24.16 11.78
C ARG A 570 -15.90 24.58 13.11
N ILE A 571 -14.57 24.49 13.19
CA ILE A 571 -13.82 24.85 14.39
C ILE A 571 -13.84 26.35 14.67
N SER A 572 -13.76 27.16 13.62
CA SER A 572 -13.90 28.60 13.73
C SER A 572 -15.23 29.01 14.37
N PHE A 573 -16.33 28.34 14.01
CA PHE A 573 -17.65 28.58 14.63
C PHE A 573 -17.71 28.16 16.09
N CYS A 574 -17.12 27.01 16.43
CA CYS A 574 -17.00 26.63 17.84
C CYS A 574 -16.18 27.68 18.61
N THR A 575 -15.25 28.40 17.97
CA THR A 575 -14.48 29.48 18.62
C THR A 575 -15.36 30.69 18.97
N GLU A 576 -16.31 31.05 18.11
CA GLU A 576 -17.21 32.20 18.31
C GLU A 576 -18.18 32.01 19.50
N GLU A 577 -18.36 30.79 20.01
CA GLU A 577 -19.10 30.55 21.27
C GLU A 577 -18.34 31.05 22.50
N TYR A 578 -17.01 31.11 22.42
CA TYR A 578 -16.12 31.42 23.53
C TYR A 578 -15.35 32.74 23.31
N SER A 579 -15.48 33.38 22.14
CA SER A 579 -14.75 34.59 21.75
C SER A 579 -15.61 35.52 20.88
N VAL A 580 -15.54 36.84 21.10
CA VAL A 580 -16.33 37.87 20.39
C VAL A 580 -15.75 38.19 18.98
N THR A 581 -15.01 37.27 18.37
CA THR A 581 -14.37 37.53 17.07
C THR A 581 -15.37 37.35 15.92
N LEU A 582 -15.51 38.38 15.07
CA LEU A 582 -16.40 38.40 13.89
C LEU A 582 -15.78 37.63 12.70
N LYS A 583 -15.54 36.32 12.87
CA LYS A 583 -14.93 35.49 11.83
C LYS A 583 -15.91 35.19 10.69
N SER A 584 -17.20 35.07 11.03
CA SER A 584 -18.32 34.97 10.10
C SER A 584 -18.30 36.02 8.98
N GLU A 585 -18.09 37.30 9.29
CA GLU A 585 -18.03 38.39 8.29
C GLU A 585 -16.80 38.29 7.38
N GLN A 586 -15.65 37.94 7.96
CA GLN A 586 -14.41 37.79 7.21
C GLN A 586 -14.54 36.69 6.14
N PHE A 587 -15.15 35.56 6.51
CA PHE A 587 -15.32 34.45 5.58
C PHE A 587 -16.31 34.73 4.47
N LEU A 588 -17.37 35.52 4.71
CA LEU A 588 -18.32 35.90 3.66
C LEU A 588 -17.63 36.55 2.45
N SER A 589 -16.60 37.37 2.70
CA SER A 589 -15.81 37.99 1.62
C SER A 589 -15.06 36.97 0.75
N CYS A 590 -14.56 35.89 1.35
CA CYS A 590 -13.89 34.80 0.64
C CYS A 590 -14.90 33.86 -0.03
N PHE A 591 -16.04 33.60 0.62
CA PHE A 591 -17.10 32.74 0.12
C PHE A 591 -17.66 33.23 -1.23
N VAL A 592 -17.83 34.56 -1.36
CA VAL A 592 -18.25 35.24 -2.59
C VAL A 592 -17.32 34.95 -3.78
N GLN A 593 -16.03 34.72 -3.53
CA GLN A 593 -15.03 34.47 -4.58
C GLN A 593 -15.02 33.01 -5.07
N LEU A 594 -15.65 32.09 -4.33
CA LEU A 594 -15.71 30.68 -4.72
C LEU A 594 -16.63 30.47 -5.92
N PRO A 595 -16.36 29.48 -6.80
CA PRO A 595 -17.31 29.06 -7.82
C PRO A 595 -18.65 28.64 -7.20
N LEU A 596 -19.76 28.95 -7.88
CA LEU A 596 -21.13 28.67 -7.39
C LEU A 596 -21.33 27.21 -6.96
N VAL A 597 -20.78 26.25 -7.71
CA VAL A 597 -20.82 24.82 -7.35
C VAL A 597 -20.22 24.57 -5.96
N LYS A 598 -19.06 25.16 -5.64
CA LYS A 598 -18.41 25.03 -4.34
C LYS A 598 -19.22 25.74 -3.24
N GLN A 599 -19.82 26.90 -3.54
CA GLN A 599 -20.72 27.60 -2.61
C GLN A 599 -21.95 26.74 -2.24
N CYS A 600 -22.60 26.12 -3.23
CA CYS A 600 -23.75 25.25 -3.02
C CYS A 600 -23.39 24.01 -2.19
N ARG A 601 -22.28 23.35 -2.50
CA ARG A 601 -21.79 22.20 -1.72
C ARG A 601 -21.49 22.59 -0.28
N LEU A 602 -20.87 23.75 -0.04
CA LEU A 602 -20.55 24.20 1.32
C LEU A 602 -21.82 24.37 2.17
N ILE A 603 -22.90 24.91 1.59
CA ILE A 603 -24.19 25.00 2.29
C ILE A 603 -24.69 23.60 2.67
N ILE A 604 -24.66 22.65 1.73
CA ILE A 604 -25.15 21.29 1.97
C ILE A 604 -24.37 20.60 3.09
N ASP A 605 -23.04 20.72 3.09
CA ASP A 605 -22.16 20.04 4.05
C ASP A 605 -22.15 20.68 5.44
N LEU A 606 -22.49 21.97 5.52
CA LEU A 606 -22.55 22.74 6.77
C LEU A 606 -23.97 22.81 7.36
N LYS A 607 -24.95 22.09 6.79
CA LYS A 607 -26.34 22.11 7.25
C LYS A 607 -26.52 21.79 8.74
N ASP A 608 -25.64 20.96 9.29
CA ASP A 608 -25.67 20.55 10.70
C ASP A 608 -25.39 21.73 11.64
N MET A 609 -24.73 22.78 11.17
CA MET A 609 -24.46 23.98 11.96
C MET A 609 -25.72 24.76 12.32
N TYR A 610 -26.76 24.72 11.48
CA TYR A 610 -27.99 25.49 11.70
C TYR A 610 -28.68 25.14 13.03
N GLN A 611 -28.58 23.88 13.45
CA GLN A 611 -29.26 23.36 14.63
C GLN A 611 -28.41 23.39 15.90
N LYS A 612 -27.10 23.65 15.82
CA LYS A 612 -26.20 23.52 16.96
C LYS A 612 -26.25 24.70 17.94
N ASN A 613 -26.18 25.93 17.44
CA ASN A 613 -26.07 27.14 18.27
C ASN A 613 -26.63 28.39 17.54
N SER A 614 -26.83 29.49 18.27
CA SER A 614 -27.37 30.74 17.71
C SER A 614 -26.39 31.42 16.73
N THR A 615 -25.10 31.39 17.02
CA THR A 615 -24.07 32.05 16.21
C THR A 615 -23.88 31.34 14.86
N GLY A 616 -23.74 30.02 14.88
CA GLY A 616 -23.69 29.17 13.68
C GLY A 616 -24.98 29.22 12.87
N ARG A 617 -26.13 29.39 13.52
CA ARG A 617 -27.40 29.69 12.83
C ARG A 617 -27.32 30.99 12.04
N HIS A 618 -26.86 32.10 12.65
CA HIS A 618 -26.72 33.38 11.95
C HIS A 618 -25.73 33.30 10.78
N PHE A 619 -24.58 32.67 10.98
CA PHE A 619 -23.60 32.50 9.90
C PHE A 619 -24.14 31.67 8.74
N TYR A 620 -24.74 30.50 9.04
CA TYR A 620 -25.32 29.63 8.03
C TYR A 620 -26.44 30.31 7.25
N LEU A 621 -27.28 31.09 7.93
CA LEU A 621 -28.32 31.91 7.29
C LEU A 621 -27.73 32.95 6.33
N SER A 622 -26.61 33.60 6.69
CA SER A 622 -25.92 34.55 5.80
C SER A 622 -25.40 33.89 4.53
N LEU A 623 -24.81 32.68 4.63
CA LEU A 623 -24.39 31.90 3.47
C LEU A 623 -25.58 31.52 2.58
N CYS A 624 -26.66 30.99 3.18
CA CYS A 624 -27.87 30.59 2.46
C CYS A 624 -28.51 31.77 1.74
N ARG A 625 -28.62 32.92 2.41
CA ARG A 625 -29.20 34.13 1.84
C ARG A 625 -28.37 34.65 0.67
N TYR A 626 -27.04 34.62 0.76
CA TYR A 626 -26.17 35.02 -0.34
C TYR A 626 -26.42 34.15 -1.58
N VAL A 627 -26.29 32.83 -1.44
CA VAL A 627 -26.45 31.90 -2.58
C VAL A 627 -27.86 31.96 -3.16
N ALA A 628 -28.90 32.05 -2.32
CA ALA A 628 -30.28 32.16 -2.80
C ALA A 628 -30.48 33.41 -3.68
N VAL A 629 -29.88 34.55 -3.32
CA VAL A 629 -29.98 35.81 -4.09
C VAL A 629 -29.12 35.78 -5.36
N THR A 630 -27.88 35.31 -5.28
CA THR A 630 -26.93 35.32 -6.41
C THR A 630 -27.11 34.17 -7.40
N PHE A 631 -28.02 33.23 -7.12
CA PHE A 631 -28.31 32.10 -8.01
C PHE A 631 -28.75 32.53 -9.43
N THR A 632 -29.24 33.76 -9.60
CA THR A 632 -29.73 34.32 -10.88
C THR A 632 -28.64 34.73 -11.87
N THR A 633 -27.42 35.07 -11.42
CA THR A 633 -26.45 35.85 -12.22
C THR A 633 -25.36 35.03 -12.92
N SER A 634 -25.65 33.83 -13.43
CA SER A 634 -24.61 32.99 -14.06
C SER A 634 -24.97 32.41 -15.43
N TYR A 635 -25.32 33.27 -16.39
CA TYR A 635 -25.40 32.93 -17.83
C TYR A 635 -24.02 32.65 -18.49
N LEU A 636 -22.96 32.46 -17.72
CA LEU A 636 -21.59 32.23 -18.20
C LEU A 636 -20.90 31.02 -17.53
N LEU A 637 -21.65 30.07 -16.96
CA LEU A 637 -21.04 28.82 -16.49
C LEU A 637 -20.70 27.91 -17.70
N PRO A 638 -19.43 27.46 -17.83
CA PRO A 638 -19.02 26.45 -18.79
C PRO A 638 -19.93 25.21 -18.70
N SER A 639 -20.12 24.51 -19.81
CA SER A 639 -21.04 23.37 -19.91
C SER A 639 -20.88 22.31 -18.81
N CYS A 640 -19.65 22.12 -18.29
CA CYS A 640 -19.35 21.18 -17.22
C CYS A 640 -19.94 21.58 -15.85
N ASP A 641 -20.00 22.87 -15.50
CA ASP A 641 -20.49 23.29 -14.19
C ASP A 641 -22.02 23.20 -14.07
N ARG A 642 -22.74 23.27 -15.21
CA ARG A 642 -24.20 23.14 -15.23
C ARG A 642 -24.67 21.76 -14.79
N LEU A 643 -23.95 20.70 -15.17
CA LEU A 643 -24.24 19.33 -14.75
C LEU A 643 -24.05 19.17 -13.24
N LEU A 644 -22.97 19.71 -12.68
CA LEU A 644 -22.68 19.62 -11.25
C LEU A 644 -23.70 20.38 -10.39
N ILE A 645 -24.23 21.51 -10.87
CA ILE A 645 -25.31 22.23 -10.18
C ILE A 645 -26.62 21.44 -10.24
N LEU A 646 -26.93 20.83 -11.39
CA LEU A 646 -28.13 20.01 -11.56
C LEU A 646 -28.17 18.83 -10.56
N ASP A 647 -27.01 18.28 -10.24
CA ASP A 647 -26.89 17.18 -9.26
C ASP A 647 -27.19 17.64 -7.83
N CYS A 648 -26.84 18.87 -7.44
CA CYS A 648 -27.00 19.34 -6.06
C CYS A 648 -28.21 20.27 -5.82
N VAL A 649 -28.93 20.71 -6.86
CA VAL A 649 -30.01 21.73 -6.74
C VAL A 649 -31.14 21.31 -5.80
N VAL A 650 -31.50 20.02 -5.80
CA VAL A 650 -32.56 19.47 -4.95
C VAL A 650 -32.14 19.47 -3.48
N ASP A 651 -30.90 19.07 -3.19
CA ASP A 651 -30.36 19.07 -1.83
C ASP A 651 -30.15 20.49 -1.29
N LEU A 652 -29.78 21.42 -2.15
CA LEU A 652 -29.69 22.83 -1.81
C LEU A 652 -31.07 23.40 -1.42
N LEU A 653 -32.12 23.12 -2.20
CA LEU A 653 -33.48 23.54 -1.86
C LEU A 653 -33.96 22.89 -0.56
N ARG A 654 -33.66 21.61 -0.32
CA ARG A 654 -33.93 20.96 0.98
C ARG A 654 -33.29 21.73 2.13
N CYS A 655 -32.05 22.19 1.97
CA CYS A 655 -31.37 22.98 2.99
C CYS A 655 -32.09 24.31 3.27
N PHE A 656 -32.63 24.98 2.25
CA PHE A 656 -33.39 26.22 2.42
C PHE A 656 -34.77 26.00 3.06
N LEU A 657 -35.42 24.88 2.79
CA LEU A 657 -36.71 24.52 3.40
C LEU A 657 -36.59 24.14 4.88
N LEU A 658 -35.39 23.82 5.38
CA LEU A 658 -35.15 23.55 6.80
C LEU A 658 -35.07 24.84 7.64
N LEU A 659 -35.00 26.02 7.01
CA LEU A 659 -34.81 27.30 7.70
C LEU A 659 -36.14 27.82 8.28
N ASP A 660 -36.09 28.46 9.45
CA ASP A 660 -37.27 29.01 10.13
C ASP A 660 -37.88 30.16 9.31
N SER A 661 -39.22 30.23 9.27
CA SER A 661 -39.99 31.23 8.49
C SER A 661 -39.71 32.70 8.84
N ASN A 662 -39.04 32.96 9.98
CA ASN A 662 -38.73 34.31 10.46
C ASN A 662 -37.56 34.99 9.72
N HIS A 663 -36.76 34.25 8.94
CA HIS A 663 -35.48 34.75 8.41
C HIS A 663 -35.51 35.24 6.95
N GLY A 664 -36.69 35.64 6.48
CA GLY A 664 -36.93 35.97 5.08
C GLY A 664 -37.06 34.69 4.28
N ASN A 665 -37.88 34.74 3.23
CA ASN A 665 -38.32 33.55 2.54
C ASN A 665 -37.23 33.04 1.56
N ILE A 666 -36.08 32.61 2.09
CA ILE A 666 -34.86 32.22 1.33
C ILE A 666 -35.19 31.16 0.28
N ALA A 667 -36.00 30.16 0.66
CA ALA A 667 -36.47 29.14 -0.27
C ALA A 667 -37.37 29.73 -1.38
N GLU A 668 -38.23 30.70 -1.08
CA GLU A 668 -39.05 31.38 -2.11
C GLU A 668 -38.20 32.25 -3.03
N ILE A 669 -37.24 33.00 -2.48
CA ILE A 669 -36.28 33.79 -3.28
C ILE A 669 -35.52 32.88 -4.23
N PHE A 670 -35.06 31.73 -3.74
CA PHE A 670 -34.38 30.75 -4.58
C PHE A 670 -35.30 30.17 -5.67
N VAL A 671 -36.52 29.77 -5.32
CA VAL A 671 -37.52 29.26 -6.28
C VAL A 671 -37.84 30.31 -7.33
N GLU A 672 -38.07 31.56 -6.92
CA GLU A 672 -38.31 32.70 -7.80
C GLU A 672 -37.15 32.90 -8.77
N ASN A 673 -35.92 32.81 -8.27
CA ASN A 673 -34.71 32.96 -9.06
C ASN A 673 -34.51 31.83 -10.07
N VAL A 674 -34.88 30.59 -9.74
CA VAL A 674 -34.91 29.47 -10.70
C VAL A 674 -36.00 29.66 -11.75
N CYS A 675 -37.15 30.21 -11.36
CA CYS A 675 -38.31 30.45 -12.22
C CYS A 675 -38.16 31.63 -13.18
N ARG A 676 -37.36 32.65 -12.82
CA ARG A 676 -37.11 33.85 -13.65
C ARG A 676 -36.23 33.62 -14.88
N GLN A 677 -35.71 32.40 -15.11
CA GLN A 677 -34.81 32.12 -16.22
C GLN A 677 -35.51 32.22 -17.59
N ASN A 678 -35.34 33.35 -18.27
CA ASN A 678 -35.78 33.55 -19.66
C ASN A 678 -34.61 33.36 -20.62
N SER A 679 -34.53 32.20 -21.28
CA SER A 679 -33.71 32.01 -22.47
C SER A 679 -34.47 31.15 -23.49
N ASP A 680 -34.06 31.18 -24.75
CA ASP A 680 -34.57 30.30 -25.81
C ASP A 680 -34.19 28.79 -25.58
N GLU A 681 -33.59 28.45 -24.42
CA GLU A 681 -33.17 27.11 -24.04
C GLU A 681 -34.00 26.56 -22.86
N ASN A 682 -34.18 25.23 -22.83
CA ASN A 682 -34.98 24.53 -21.83
C ASN A 682 -34.38 24.66 -20.41
N ASN A 683 -35.19 25.07 -19.43
CA ASN A 683 -34.75 25.20 -18.04
C ASN A 683 -34.66 23.83 -17.35
N HIS A 684 -33.51 23.18 -17.48
CA HIS A 684 -33.25 21.86 -16.89
C HIS A 684 -33.26 21.85 -15.35
N LEU A 685 -32.97 22.99 -14.70
CA LEU A 685 -33.04 23.10 -13.24
C LEU A 685 -34.49 23.05 -12.77
N LEU A 686 -35.37 23.80 -13.43
CA LEU A 686 -36.81 23.79 -13.17
C LEU A 686 -37.40 22.40 -13.43
N GLU A 687 -37.03 21.75 -14.53
CA GLU A 687 -37.43 20.38 -14.85
C GLU A 687 -37.03 19.39 -13.74
N LYS A 688 -35.79 19.48 -13.24
CA LYS A 688 -35.29 18.61 -12.16
C LYS A 688 -36.00 18.84 -10.83
N LEU A 689 -36.30 20.10 -10.48
CA LEU A 689 -37.06 20.44 -9.27
C LEU A 689 -38.49 19.92 -9.36
N LEU A 690 -39.16 20.07 -10.50
CA LEU A 690 -40.51 19.55 -10.74
C LEU A 690 -40.57 18.01 -10.71
N ALA A 691 -39.56 17.34 -11.27
CA ALA A 691 -39.43 15.88 -11.18
C ALA A 691 -39.27 15.42 -9.72
N SER A 692 -38.63 16.22 -8.88
CA SER A 692 -38.33 15.91 -7.47
C SER A 692 -39.34 16.48 -6.48
N MET A 693 -40.41 17.11 -6.96
CA MET A 693 -41.36 17.89 -6.15
C MET A 693 -42.05 17.06 -5.05
N HIS A 694 -42.30 15.78 -5.33
CA HIS A 694 -42.88 14.82 -4.37
C HIS A 694 -41.95 14.51 -3.18
N ASN A 695 -40.65 14.75 -3.32
CA ASN A 695 -39.64 14.52 -2.28
C ASN A 695 -39.24 15.81 -1.53
N LEU A 696 -39.98 16.91 -1.77
CA LEU A 696 -39.72 18.23 -1.22
C LEU A 696 -40.98 18.72 -0.50
N ASN A 697 -40.85 19.14 0.76
CA ASN A 697 -41.94 19.69 1.56
C ASN A 697 -42.21 21.16 1.16
N LEU A 698 -42.61 21.39 -0.09
CA LEU A 698 -42.85 22.72 -0.64
C LEU A 698 -44.22 23.26 -0.19
N THR A 699 -44.31 24.58 -0.03
CA THR A 699 -45.60 25.25 0.17
C THR A 699 -46.42 25.22 -1.12
N SER A 700 -47.75 25.28 -1.00
CA SER A 700 -48.63 25.33 -2.18
C SER A 700 -48.30 26.49 -3.12
N GLN A 701 -47.82 27.62 -2.58
CA GLN A 701 -47.39 28.78 -3.37
C GLN A 701 -46.15 28.49 -4.22
N MET A 702 -45.12 27.85 -3.64
CA MET A 702 -43.92 27.45 -4.39
C MET A 702 -44.24 26.42 -5.48
N VAL A 703 -45.09 25.44 -5.17
CA VAL A 703 -45.53 24.43 -6.14
C VAL A 703 -46.24 25.10 -7.31
N ILE A 704 -47.18 25.99 -7.02
CA ILE A 704 -47.90 26.76 -8.04
C ILE A 704 -46.93 27.57 -8.90
N GLN A 705 -45.96 28.25 -8.29
CA GLN A 705 -44.97 29.05 -9.00
C GLN A 705 -44.11 28.22 -9.96
N LEU A 706 -43.58 27.08 -9.49
CA LEU A 706 -42.78 26.17 -10.33
C LEU A 706 -43.62 25.63 -11.51
N LEU A 707 -44.88 25.26 -11.26
CA LEU A 707 -45.79 24.78 -12.28
C LEU A 707 -46.12 25.86 -13.31
N ASP A 708 -46.48 27.07 -12.86
CA ASP A 708 -46.85 28.18 -13.74
C ASP A 708 -45.66 28.59 -14.62
N SER A 709 -44.46 28.68 -14.06
CA SER A 709 -43.26 29.00 -14.83
C SER A 709 -42.96 27.96 -15.91
N ARG A 710 -43.08 26.65 -15.60
CA ARG A 710 -42.86 25.59 -16.61
C ARG A 710 -43.97 25.53 -17.65
N ILE A 711 -45.21 25.80 -17.26
CA ILE A 711 -46.34 25.90 -18.20
C ILE A 711 -46.13 27.08 -19.16
N ILE A 712 -45.73 28.24 -18.64
CA ILE A 712 -45.40 29.42 -19.45
C ILE A 712 -44.27 29.08 -20.43
N GLU A 713 -43.21 28.41 -19.98
CA GLU A 713 -42.08 28.00 -20.83
C GLU A 713 -42.49 27.05 -21.97
N LEU A 714 -43.38 26.08 -21.70
CA LEU A 714 -43.78 25.08 -22.68
C LEU A 714 -44.94 25.53 -23.60
N SER A 715 -45.75 26.48 -23.15
CA SER A 715 -46.95 26.93 -23.89
C SER A 715 -46.71 27.56 -25.27
N PRO A 716 -45.63 28.33 -25.54
CA PRO A 716 -45.40 28.93 -26.86
C PRO A 716 -44.70 27.98 -27.86
N LEU A 717 -44.35 26.76 -27.46
CA LEU A 717 -43.65 25.82 -28.34
C LEU A 717 -44.55 25.42 -29.51
N SER A 718 -44.05 25.61 -30.73
CA SER A 718 -44.66 25.12 -31.96
C SER A 718 -44.00 23.83 -32.44
N GLU A 719 -44.75 23.04 -33.21
CA GLU A 719 -44.20 21.82 -33.81
C GLU A 719 -43.02 22.17 -34.73
N PRO A 720 -41.85 21.51 -34.59
CA PRO A 720 -40.69 21.84 -35.39
C PRO A 720 -40.95 21.62 -36.89
N GLU A 721 -40.80 22.65 -37.72
CA GLU A 721 -40.87 22.48 -39.17
C GLU A 721 -39.61 21.78 -39.71
N PHE A 722 -39.78 20.94 -40.74
CA PHE A 722 -38.65 20.28 -41.39
C PHE A 722 -37.82 21.27 -42.22
N THR A 723 -36.51 21.31 -41.98
CA THR A 723 -35.57 22.06 -42.80
C THR A 723 -34.26 21.29 -43.01
N TRP A 724 -33.66 21.45 -44.19
CA TRP A 724 -32.31 20.92 -44.47
C TRP A 724 -31.20 21.81 -43.87
N SER A 725 -31.52 23.04 -43.45
CA SER A 725 -30.58 23.94 -42.80
C SER A 725 -30.50 23.67 -41.30
N MET A 726 -29.41 23.04 -40.86
CA MET A 726 -29.16 22.71 -39.46
C MET A 726 -28.43 23.87 -38.78
N LYS A 727 -29.11 25.01 -38.60
CA LYS A 727 -28.51 26.26 -38.11
C LYS A 727 -27.77 26.13 -36.78
N ARG A 728 -28.22 25.23 -35.90
CA ARG A 728 -27.65 24.96 -34.57
C ARG A 728 -26.55 23.89 -34.55
N ALA A 729 -26.08 23.41 -35.70
CA ALA A 729 -25.05 22.39 -35.78
C ALA A 729 -23.73 22.83 -35.10
N LYS A 730 -23.26 22.02 -34.14
CA LYS A 730 -21.98 22.17 -33.43
C LYS A 730 -21.04 21.02 -33.81
N PHE A 731 -20.18 21.24 -34.79
CA PHE A 731 -19.23 20.22 -35.24
C PHE A 731 -17.96 20.23 -34.35
N PRO A 732 -17.49 19.08 -33.79
CA PRO A 732 -16.39 19.03 -32.81
C PRO A 732 -15.05 19.62 -33.26
N ASP A 733 -14.81 19.65 -34.58
CA ASP A 733 -13.59 20.19 -35.19
C ASP A 733 -13.93 21.23 -36.26
N ALA A 734 -14.79 22.19 -35.88
CA ALA A 734 -15.27 23.24 -36.77
C ALA A 734 -14.14 24.04 -37.43
N ASP A 735 -13.05 24.30 -36.70
CA ASP A 735 -11.88 25.05 -37.20
C ASP A 735 -11.10 24.26 -38.27
N LYS A 736 -11.08 22.92 -38.16
CA LYS A 736 -10.38 22.03 -39.09
C LYS A 736 -11.21 21.74 -40.34
N TYR A 737 -12.54 21.73 -40.23
CA TYR A 737 -13.46 21.40 -41.31
C TYR A 737 -14.57 22.45 -41.50
N PRO A 738 -14.23 23.72 -41.79
CA PRO A 738 -15.20 24.81 -41.87
C PRO A 738 -16.25 24.60 -42.98
N HIS A 739 -15.85 23.97 -44.08
CA HIS A 739 -16.74 23.63 -45.20
C HIS A 739 -17.83 22.60 -44.82
N ILE A 740 -17.59 21.74 -43.83
CA ILE A 740 -18.61 20.81 -43.30
C ILE A 740 -19.64 21.59 -42.49
N VAL A 741 -19.19 22.52 -41.65
CA VAL A 741 -20.08 23.37 -40.85
C VAL A 741 -20.96 24.23 -41.75
N GLU A 742 -20.37 24.85 -42.78
CA GLU A 742 -21.10 25.62 -43.78
C GLU A 742 -22.12 24.74 -44.51
N PHE A 743 -21.72 23.54 -44.94
CA PHE A 743 -22.64 22.57 -45.55
C PHE A 743 -23.80 22.22 -44.62
N LEU A 744 -23.53 21.86 -43.37
CA LEU A 744 -24.56 21.48 -42.39
C LEU A 744 -25.57 22.60 -42.17
N LYS A 745 -25.10 23.84 -42.09
CA LYS A 745 -25.94 25.04 -41.94
C LYS A 745 -26.64 25.47 -43.24
N SER A 746 -26.18 25.04 -44.41
CA SER A 746 -26.79 25.36 -45.71
C SER A 746 -28.09 24.57 -45.98
N MET A 747 -28.81 24.93 -47.05
CA MET A 747 -29.98 24.16 -47.53
C MET A 747 -29.61 22.93 -48.38
N LYS A 748 -28.31 22.70 -48.65
CA LYS A 748 -27.86 21.58 -49.48
C LYS A 748 -28.09 20.25 -48.75
N LYS A 749 -28.58 19.24 -49.49
CA LYS A 749 -28.87 17.89 -48.96
C LYS A 749 -27.63 17.01 -48.87
N ASP A 750 -26.74 17.13 -49.84
CA ASP A 750 -25.51 16.37 -49.92
C ASP A 750 -24.32 17.25 -50.35
N ILE A 751 -23.12 16.80 -50.02
CA ILE A 751 -21.85 17.39 -50.45
C ILE A 751 -20.85 16.27 -50.69
N VAL A 752 -20.01 16.44 -51.70
CA VAL A 752 -18.83 15.60 -51.91
C VAL A 752 -17.62 16.40 -51.48
N ILE A 753 -16.94 15.92 -50.44
CA ILE A 753 -15.77 16.59 -49.90
C ILE A 753 -14.53 15.84 -50.36
N LYS A 754 -13.66 16.60 -51.02
CA LYS A 754 -12.29 16.19 -51.29
C LYS A 754 -11.47 16.61 -50.08
N LEU A 755 -11.03 15.63 -49.30
CA LEU A 755 -10.17 15.88 -48.16
C LEU A 755 -8.76 15.55 -48.63
N ASP A 756 -8.00 16.58 -48.99
CA ASP A 756 -6.63 16.47 -49.52
C ASP A 756 -5.63 15.80 -48.54
N SER A 757 -6.10 15.42 -47.34
CA SER A 757 -5.36 14.86 -46.21
C SER A 757 -5.51 13.33 -46.03
N PHE A 758 -6.32 12.63 -46.82
CA PHE A 758 -6.46 11.17 -46.71
C PHE A 758 -5.60 10.41 -47.73
N ASN A 759 -4.57 9.74 -47.23
CA ASN A 759 -3.65 8.93 -48.03
C ASN A 759 -4.21 7.53 -48.34
N ASN A 760 -5.17 7.04 -47.54
CA ASN A 760 -5.79 5.73 -47.69
C ASN A 760 -7.30 5.75 -47.37
N ILE A 761 -8.06 4.82 -47.96
CA ILE A 761 -9.51 4.69 -47.78
C ILE A 761 -9.89 4.39 -46.32
N GLN A 762 -8.98 3.77 -45.56
CA GLN A 762 -9.18 3.50 -44.14
C GLN A 762 -9.30 4.79 -43.33
N GLN A 763 -8.46 5.80 -43.59
CA GLN A 763 -8.55 7.09 -42.89
C GLN A 763 -9.88 7.83 -43.15
N ALA A 764 -10.43 7.67 -44.36
CA ALA A 764 -11.76 8.18 -44.67
C ALA A 764 -12.86 7.43 -43.90
N LYS A 765 -12.72 6.11 -43.70
CA LYS A 765 -13.63 5.33 -42.85
C LYS A 765 -13.53 5.74 -41.38
N ASP A 766 -12.32 5.92 -40.86
CA ASP A 766 -12.10 6.32 -39.46
C ASP A 766 -12.69 7.71 -39.18
N PHE A 767 -12.52 8.65 -40.12
CA PHE A 767 -13.19 9.95 -40.09
C PHE A 767 -14.72 9.80 -40.05
N ILE A 768 -15.29 8.97 -40.93
CA ILE A 768 -16.75 8.75 -40.97
C ILE A 768 -17.25 8.18 -39.64
N VAL A 769 -16.55 7.18 -39.10
CA VAL A 769 -16.92 6.57 -37.82
C VAL A 769 -16.88 7.59 -36.69
N PHE A 770 -15.84 8.44 -36.64
CA PHE A 770 -15.67 9.41 -35.57
C PHE A 770 -16.72 10.55 -35.59
N TYR A 771 -17.02 11.11 -36.77
CA TYR A 771 -17.92 12.28 -36.87
C TYR A 771 -19.37 11.93 -37.24
N PHE A 772 -19.63 10.77 -37.84
CA PHE A 772 -20.94 10.39 -38.37
C PHE A 772 -21.33 8.93 -38.05
N GLY A 773 -20.53 8.20 -37.27
CA GLY A 773 -20.75 6.78 -36.97
C GLY A 773 -21.86 6.52 -35.95
N VAL A 774 -22.05 7.44 -34.99
CA VAL A 774 -23.07 7.35 -33.94
C VAL A 774 -24.12 8.44 -34.15
N MET A 775 -25.28 8.07 -34.70
CA MET A 775 -26.32 9.04 -35.07
C MET A 775 -26.86 9.84 -33.87
N GLU A 776 -26.94 9.22 -32.69
CA GLU A 776 -27.39 9.86 -31.45
C GLU A 776 -26.47 11.02 -31.05
N GLU A 777 -25.14 10.82 -31.06
CA GLU A 777 -24.17 11.89 -30.80
C GLU A 777 -24.25 13.03 -31.83
N CYS A 778 -24.47 12.71 -33.12
CA CYS A 778 -24.66 13.73 -34.14
C CYS A 778 -25.87 14.61 -33.82
N VAL A 779 -27.00 13.97 -33.46
CA VAL A 779 -28.26 14.63 -33.14
C VAL A 779 -28.12 15.52 -31.90
N GLU A 780 -27.44 15.06 -30.86
CA GLU A 780 -27.12 15.86 -29.66
C GLU A 780 -26.29 17.10 -29.99
N ARG A 781 -25.38 16.96 -30.97
CA ARG A 781 -24.58 18.07 -31.51
C ARG A 781 -25.35 18.96 -32.50
N GLY A 782 -26.65 18.71 -32.70
CA GLY A 782 -27.53 19.55 -33.51
C GLY A 782 -27.42 19.35 -35.02
N TYR A 783 -26.91 18.20 -35.48
CA TYR A 783 -26.90 17.83 -36.91
C TYR A 783 -27.25 16.35 -37.12
N SER A 784 -27.61 15.97 -38.35
CA SER A 784 -27.74 14.54 -38.67
C SER A 784 -27.37 14.29 -40.12
N ALA A 785 -26.34 13.49 -40.34
CA ALA A 785 -25.86 13.15 -41.68
C ALA A 785 -25.23 11.76 -41.67
N MET A 786 -25.29 11.08 -42.82
CA MET A 786 -24.56 9.85 -43.10
C MET A 786 -23.46 10.16 -44.10
N ALA A 787 -22.33 9.50 -43.95
CA ALA A 787 -21.17 9.75 -44.78
C ALA A 787 -20.66 8.43 -45.36
N GLU A 788 -20.30 8.44 -46.64
CA GLU A 788 -19.80 7.26 -47.36
C GLU A 788 -18.49 7.58 -48.09
N PRO A 789 -17.47 6.71 -48.00
CA PRO A 789 -16.22 6.92 -48.70
C PRO A 789 -16.37 6.54 -50.17
N LYS A 790 -15.93 7.42 -51.09
CA LYS A 790 -15.85 7.16 -52.52
C LYS A 790 -14.41 7.23 -53.01
N LYS A 791 -13.97 6.19 -53.72
CA LYS A 791 -12.65 6.12 -54.37
C LYS A 791 -12.84 6.15 -55.89
N LYS A 792 -12.30 7.18 -56.56
CA LYS A 792 -12.27 7.28 -58.02
C LYS A 792 -10.81 7.47 -58.45
N GLY A 793 -10.17 6.38 -58.89
CA GLY A 793 -8.74 6.36 -59.20
C GLY A 793 -7.86 6.50 -57.95
N LYS A 794 -6.91 7.45 -57.97
CA LYS A 794 -6.06 7.82 -56.81
C LYS A 794 -6.75 8.80 -55.84
N GLN A 795 -7.91 9.36 -56.21
CA GLN A 795 -8.60 10.36 -55.41
C GLN A 795 -9.62 9.70 -54.46
N ILE A 796 -9.50 10.01 -53.17
CA ILE A 796 -10.41 9.59 -52.12
C ILE A 796 -11.26 10.80 -51.74
N SER A 797 -12.57 10.59 -51.65
CA SER A 797 -13.54 11.63 -51.29
C SER A 797 -14.59 11.05 -50.35
N CYS A 798 -15.25 11.90 -49.58
CA CYS A 798 -16.34 11.51 -48.71
C CYS A 798 -17.63 12.17 -49.22
N THR A 799 -18.67 11.37 -49.47
CA THR A 799 -20.01 11.90 -49.74
C THR A 799 -20.77 11.98 -48.44
N ILE A 800 -21.14 13.18 -48.02
CA ILE A 800 -21.93 13.41 -46.80
C ILE A 800 -23.35 13.79 -47.22
N VAL A 801 -24.34 13.05 -46.72
CA VAL A 801 -25.75 13.23 -47.02
C VAL A 801 -26.50 13.50 -45.72
N LYS A 802 -27.17 14.65 -45.61
CA LYS A 802 -28.03 14.95 -44.48
C LYS A 802 -29.18 13.96 -44.40
N THR A 803 -29.55 13.62 -43.18
CA THR A 803 -30.69 12.74 -42.89
C THR A 803 -31.76 13.50 -42.11
N ARG A 804 -32.92 12.87 -41.92
CA ARG A 804 -34.04 13.44 -41.17
C ARG A 804 -33.98 13.12 -39.67
N HIS A 805 -32.97 12.40 -39.18
CA HIS A 805 -32.91 11.94 -37.79
C HIS A 805 -32.95 13.09 -36.78
N LEU A 806 -32.29 14.22 -37.05
CA LEU A 806 -32.38 15.40 -36.19
C LEU A 806 -33.82 15.92 -36.09
N HIS A 807 -34.51 16.07 -37.22
CA HIS A 807 -35.90 16.52 -37.21
C HIS A 807 -36.82 15.51 -36.52
N MET A 808 -36.65 14.21 -36.77
CA MET A 808 -37.42 13.17 -36.07
C MET A 808 -37.19 13.22 -34.55
N ALA A 809 -35.95 13.46 -34.10
CA ALA A 809 -35.63 13.63 -32.69
C ALA A 809 -36.26 14.89 -32.10
N LEU A 810 -36.22 16.02 -32.82
CA LEU A 810 -36.85 17.28 -32.40
C LEU A 810 -38.38 17.13 -32.29
N VAL A 811 -39.03 16.48 -33.26
CA VAL A 811 -40.47 16.19 -33.24
C VAL A 811 -40.83 15.28 -32.06
N LYS A 812 -40.02 14.22 -31.82
CA LYS A 812 -40.20 13.34 -30.65
C LYS A 812 -40.07 14.11 -29.33
N GLN A 813 -39.05 14.97 -29.21
CA GLN A 813 -38.87 15.83 -28.03
C GLN A 813 -40.03 16.81 -27.86
N PHE A 814 -40.54 17.39 -28.95
CA PHE A 814 -41.70 18.27 -28.92
C PHE A 814 -42.95 17.56 -28.36
N TYR A 815 -43.30 16.37 -28.89
CA TYR A 815 -44.46 15.64 -28.36
C TYR A 815 -44.29 15.19 -26.91
N ALA A 816 -43.07 14.83 -26.49
CA ALA A 816 -42.79 14.55 -25.08
C ALA A 816 -43.05 15.79 -24.19
N LYS A 817 -42.62 16.98 -24.63
CA LYS A 817 -42.90 18.25 -23.94
C LYS A 817 -44.39 18.62 -23.94
N MET A 818 -45.13 18.30 -24.99
CA MET A 818 -46.58 18.53 -25.04
C MET A 818 -47.34 17.61 -24.06
N GLU A 819 -46.91 16.36 -23.92
CA GLU A 819 -47.47 15.45 -22.90
C GLU A 819 -47.09 15.90 -21.48
N GLU A 820 -45.86 16.39 -21.27
CA GLU A 820 -45.46 17.04 -20.02
C GLU A 820 -46.38 18.23 -19.70
N LEU A 821 -46.59 19.15 -20.66
CA LEU A 821 -47.46 20.32 -20.51
C LEU A 821 -48.88 19.93 -20.11
N LYS A 822 -49.44 18.88 -20.72
CA LYS A 822 -50.77 18.35 -20.39
C LYS A 822 -50.82 17.87 -18.95
N ARG A 823 -49.82 17.10 -18.51
CA ARG A 823 -49.70 16.63 -17.12
C ARG A 823 -49.56 17.79 -16.13
N LEU A 824 -48.75 18.79 -16.46
CA LEU A 824 -48.54 19.97 -15.61
C LEU A 824 -49.82 20.81 -15.45
N LYS A 825 -50.58 21.01 -16.53
CA LYS A 825 -51.89 21.70 -16.47
C LYS A 825 -52.90 20.98 -15.56
N GLN A 826 -52.96 19.64 -15.63
CA GLN A 826 -53.81 18.84 -14.74
C GLN A 826 -53.36 18.98 -13.28
N LEU A 827 -52.06 18.91 -13.03
CA LEU A 827 -51.50 19.06 -11.69
C LEU A 827 -51.74 20.46 -11.13
N ARG A 828 -51.59 21.50 -11.95
CA ARG A 828 -51.86 22.89 -11.56
C ARG A 828 -53.32 23.12 -11.18
N ALA A 829 -54.26 22.50 -11.90
CA ALA A 829 -55.68 22.55 -11.58
C ALA A 829 -55.99 21.88 -10.23
N PHE A 830 -55.36 20.76 -9.91
CA PHE A 830 -55.49 20.11 -8.60
C PHE A 830 -55.06 21.03 -7.44
N TYR A 831 -53.90 21.68 -7.56
CA TYR A 831 -53.41 22.62 -6.54
C TYR A 831 -54.21 23.92 -6.46
N ALA A 832 -54.87 24.35 -7.54
CA ALA A 832 -55.77 25.51 -7.54
C ALA A 832 -57.07 25.25 -6.75
N ILE A 833 -57.63 24.04 -6.83
CA ILE A 833 -58.84 23.64 -6.07
C ILE A 833 -58.53 23.52 -4.57
N SER A 834 -57.27 23.22 -4.23
CA SER A 834 -56.81 23.00 -2.86
C SER A 834 -56.52 24.29 -2.08
N ASN A 835 -56.47 25.45 -2.74
CA ASN A 835 -56.16 26.76 -2.14
C ASN A 835 -56.95 27.88 -2.85
N PRO A 836 -58.14 28.28 -2.35
CA PRO A 836 -59.06 29.16 -3.09
C PRO A 836 -58.63 30.64 -3.23
N SER A 837 -57.49 31.05 -2.67
CA SER A 837 -57.16 32.47 -2.51
C SER A 837 -56.37 33.11 -3.66
N TYR A 838 -56.32 32.51 -4.85
CA TYR A 838 -55.66 33.14 -6.01
C TYR A 838 -56.36 32.81 -7.33
N VAL A 839 -57.57 33.32 -7.49
CA VAL A 839 -58.19 33.52 -8.80
C VAL A 839 -58.75 34.94 -8.80
N GLU A 840 -57.96 35.88 -9.33
CA GLU A 840 -58.36 37.03 -10.14
C GLU A 840 -57.25 38.09 -10.16
N SER A 841 -56.39 38.05 -11.19
CA SER A 841 -55.87 39.26 -11.84
C SER A 841 -55.00 38.90 -13.06
N SER A 842 -55.63 38.63 -14.20
CA SER A 842 -55.02 38.93 -15.51
C SER A 842 -56.00 38.80 -16.68
N PHE A 843 -57.25 39.26 -16.54
CA PHE A 843 -58.10 39.55 -17.69
C PHE A 843 -59.14 40.63 -17.33
N ALA A 844 -58.84 41.89 -17.65
CA ALA A 844 -59.80 42.90 -18.13
C ALA A 844 -59.10 44.26 -18.28
N GLU A 845 -58.90 44.67 -19.53
CA GLU A 845 -58.65 46.06 -19.92
C GLU A 845 -59.92 46.91 -19.78
N SER A 846 -59.71 48.17 -19.43
CA SER A 846 -60.53 49.36 -19.73
C SER A 846 -61.96 49.40 -19.15
N THR A 847 -62.26 50.43 -18.34
CA THR A 847 -63.21 51.51 -18.66
C THR A 847 -63.60 52.29 -17.38
N LEU A 848 -63.35 53.61 -17.40
CA LEU A 848 -64.03 54.76 -16.76
C LEU A 848 -64.42 54.78 -15.26
N GLN A 849 -63.85 55.81 -14.61
CA GLN A 849 -64.49 56.88 -13.83
C GLN A 849 -65.03 56.67 -12.39
N THR A 850 -64.59 57.64 -11.58
CA THR A 850 -65.29 58.38 -10.50
C THR A 850 -65.27 57.90 -9.04
N SER A 851 -64.57 58.72 -8.25
CA SER A 851 -65.00 59.41 -7.01
C SER A 851 -65.01 58.69 -5.65
N SER A 852 -64.20 59.30 -4.76
CA SER A 852 -64.56 59.86 -3.44
C SER A 852 -64.41 59.03 -2.15
N GLY A 853 -63.81 59.71 -1.16
CA GLY A 853 -64.09 59.60 0.29
C GLY A 853 -63.15 58.67 1.09
N THR A 854 -62.19 59.18 1.89
CA THR A 854 -62.30 59.55 3.33
C THR A 854 -62.81 58.39 4.21
N SER A 855 -62.27 58.02 5.38
CA SER A 855 -61.24 58.51 6.31
C SER A 855 -61.25 57.58 7.55
N SER A 856 -60.17 57.58 8.35
CA SER A 856 -60.14 57.32 9.83
C SER A 856 -60.60 55.94 10.37
N GLU A 857 -60.08 55.31 11.43
CA GLU A 857 -59.15 55.67 12.51
C GLU A 857 -58.73 54.38 13.29
N LYS A 858 -57.58 54.50 13.97
CA LYS A 858 -57.07 53.86 15.22
C LYS A 858 -58.00 52.86 15.96
N THR A 859 -57.54 51.82 16.68
CA THR A 859 -56.62 51.86 17.84
C THR A 859 -56.31 50.43 18.37
N LYS A 860 -55.14 50.29 19.00
CA LYS A 860 -54.56 49.17 19.81
C LYS A 860 -55.50 48.62 20.91
N ALA A 861 -55.58 47.29 21.08
CA ALA A 861 -54.92 46.41 22.08
C ALA A 861 -55.48 46.48 23.53
N ASP A 862 -55.96 45.35 24.08
CA ASP A 862 -55.24 44.62 25.16
C ASP A 862 -55.87 43.26 25.56
N MET A 863 -55.06 42.47 26.26
CA MET A 863 -55.13 41.05 26.67
C MET A 863 -56.30 40.62 27.58
N THR A 864 -56.63 39.31 27.62
CA THR A 864 -56.41 38.41 28.79
C THR A 864 -56.95 36.97 28.62
N LYS A 865 -56.25 36.04 29.30
CA LYS A 865 -56.36 34.57 29.35
C LYS A 865 -57.65 34.03 30.01
N LYS A 866 -58.03 32.78 29.67
CA LYS A 866 -58.61 31.81 30.62
C LYS A 866 -58.34 30.35 30.21
N SER A 867 -57.78 29.60 31.16
CA SER A 867 -57.61 28.14 31.22
C SER A 867 -58.90 27.45 31.73
N ILE A 868 -59.04 26.12 31.57
CA ILE A 868 -59.69 25.16 32.51
C ILE A 868 -59.49 23.69 32.05
N SER A 869 -58.78 22.92 32.90
CA SER A 869 -58.79 21.48 33.29
C SER A 869 -59.10 20.29 32.33
N PRO A 870 -58.41 19.13 32.56
CA PRO A 870 -58.86 17.77 32.23
C PRO A 870 -59.19 16.89 33.47
N LEU A 871 -60.11 15.91 33.38
CA LEU A 871 -60.11 14.56 34.03
C LEU A 871 -61.50 13.87 34.11
N CYS A 872 -61.52 12.55 33.81
CA CYS A 872 -62.26 11.42 34.45
C CYS A 872 -62.49 10.29 33.40
N ILE A 873 -61.82 9.12 33.43
CA ILE A 873 -61.90 7.91 34.30
C ILE A 873 -62.98 6.90 33.86
N GLU A 874 -62.54 5.67 33.54
CA GLU A 874 -63.11 4.33 33.88
C GLU A 874 -62.23 3.24 33.20
N SER A 875 -61.97 2.01 33.69
CA SER A 875 -62.00 1.36 35.01
C SER A 875 -61.20 0.02 34.95
N THR A 876 -60.39 -0.24 35.99
CA THR A 876 -59.89 -1.49 36.65
C THR A 876 -60.01 -2.90 35.99
N ALA A 877 -58.95 -3.71 35.75
CA ALA A 877 -58.05 -4.55 36.63
C ALA A 877 -58.66 -5.94 37.05
N PRO A 878 -57.96 -6.97 37.64
CA PRO A 878 -56.52 -7.32 37.82
C PRO A 878 -56.16 -8.85 37.71
N LYS A 879 -54.86 -9.23 37.88
CA LYS A 879 -54.32 -10.34 38.74
C LYS A 879 -52.78 -10.43 38.59
N LYS A 880 -51.98 -10.10 39.62
CA LYS A 880 -51.36 -10.97 40.67
C LYS A 880 -50.50 -12.11 40.06
N LYS A 881 -49.25 -12.42 40.47
CA LYS A 881 -48.50 -12.18 41.72
C LYS A 881 -47.05 -12.72 41.58
N LYS A 882 -46.10 -12.05 42.27
CA LYS A 882 -44.98 -12.57 43.11
C LYS A 882 -43.96 -13.57 42.51
N LYS A 883 -42.69 -13.16 42.36
CA LYS A 883 -41.58 -13.10 43.36
C LYS A 883 -40.80 -14.43 43.50
N LYS A 884 -39.54 -14.43 43.08
CA LYS A 884 -38.40 -14.49 44.00
C LYS A 884 -37.22 -13.76 43.37
#